data_AF-A0AAU9WUV3-F1
#
_entry.id   AF-A0AAU9WUV3-F1
#
_cell.length_a   1.000
_cell.length_b   1.000
_cell.length_c   1.000
_cell.angle_alpha   90.00
_cell.angle_beta   90.00
_cell.angle_gamma   90.00
#
_symmetry.space_group_name_H-M   'P 1'
#
loop_
_entity.id
_entity.type
_entity.pdbx_description
1 polymer ?
#
loop_
_entity_poly.entity_id
_entity_poly.type
_entity_poly.pdbx_seq_one_letter_code
_entity_poly.pdbx_strand_id
1 'polypeptide(L)'
;MFLKKFLLKYCEITCTCIEYSSWQCMRRLKVKVVGDGGVGKTSFLIRWYKENFPSEDDIPLFPGRERVLPSVQDPFFTNMTVDRVSYVLTFWDTICGADYLKFRPMEYEETDVFLVFFDISNPSSFQNVSTVWVPELKHYMPSTPILVVGNKTDLRKTCNSPDGMITITKGHELAERLGTCYCESSADTGDGVHNVIHTAVGLAIQNQNPPKIKLNFKVFQWRGKTPKVLRHGPEPPVLSPPDPMPQVKVLPSTFTDDMKKMYRDESGNSDIKLLFNSNNHPLGAHKIILSVGSTVFRDFFLNNGEEVELSRLLSNTDSCSCLTAKESRPNTGKKSSAKDMLHLSTNLPNSVSNHQSLSPSPNLERKSKTGRPKNCLHFNNSVSGRAFQHVLEFLYTGSPNISSDTDEALLTKVMSLSHRLHIPWLGQICENITNGESYLIPSMVAILHEERSKIVKENFVNKPHFSDVIFHVKNTIFYAHRAVLMARSEVMAAMFGGGFSERDSLEVTIKVTTGKSFMALLVHLYTDTLPTDMSVGDFRELLVLADRFCLSQLISVCENAIIDRIGVEIKKKRMTSAKCNDIINLLLTGQAHNAPQLARWCLYVITTNYPDFEACDDFDLIKGDNRRHILEHRWPPLSYLKELEEFKRKTGRT
;
A
#
# COMPACT_ATOMS: atom_id res chain seq x y z
N MET A 1 28.44 -19.53 4.09
CA MET A 1 28.03 -20.71 4.87
C MET A 1 27.65 -20.41 6.33
N PHE A 2 28.16 -19.34 6.97
CA PHE A 2 27.83 -19.01 8.36
C PHE A 2 26.37 -18.56 8.61
N LEU A 3 25.75 -17.81 7.69
CA LEU A 3 24.36 -17.32 7.84
C LEU A 3 23.30 -18.44 7.95
N LYS A 4 23.47 -19.57 7.25
CA LYS A 4 22.51 -20.69 7.31
C LYS A 4 22.50 -21.44 8.66
N LYS A 5 23.56 -21.34 9.47
CA LYS A 5 23.60 -21.95 10.81
C LYS A 5 23.01 -21.07 11.92
N PHE A 6 22.82 -19.78 11.68
CA PHE A 6 22.25 -18.86 12.69
C PHE A 6 20.72 -18.92 12.73
N LEU A 7 20.07 -19.08 11.56
CA LEU A 7 18.60 -19.15 11.45
C LEU A 7 18.00 -20.48 11.94
N LEU A 8 18.71 -21.60 11.77
CA LEU A 8 18.22 -22.93 12.19
C LEU A 8 18.14 -23.11 13.70
N LYS A 9 18.92 -22.36 14.49
CA LYS A 9 18.94 -22.51 15.96
C LYS A 9 17.85 -21.71 16.69
N TYR A 10 17.12 -20.84 15.98
CA TYR A 10 16.00 -20.08 16.55
C TYR A 10 14.63 -20.80 16.42
N CYS A 11 14.55 -21.92 15.68
CA CYS A 11 13.31 -22.66 15.47
C CYS A 11 13.10 -23.83 16.48
N GLU A 12 14.14 -24.25 17.20
CA GLU A 12 14.06 -25.40 18.12
C GLU A 12 13.75 -25.06 19.59
N ILE A 13 13.65 -23.77 19.96
CA ILE A 13 13.43 -23.35 21.36
C ILE A 13 11.92 -23.20 21.71
N THR A 14 11.02 -23.24 20.72
CA THR A 14 9.55 -23.10 20.92
C THR A 14 8.81 -24.43 21.07
N CYS A 15 9.47 -25.52 21.46
CA CYS A 15 8.86 -26.86 21.50
C CYS A 15 9.21 -27.71 22.74
N THR A 16 8.97 -27.20 23.95
CA THR A 16 8.81 -28.04 25.16
C THR A 16 7.94 -27.37 26.23
N CYS A 17 7.01 -28.15 26.81
CA CYS A 17 6.15 -27.82 27.98
C CYS A 17 5.07 -26.74 27.73
N ILE A 18 3.84 -27.09 27.35
CA ILE A 18 2.71 -27.55 28.22
C ILE A 18 2.24 -26.40 29.13
N GLU A 19 1.00 -25.91 29.18
CA GLU A 19 -0.29 -26.11 28.47
C GLU A 19 -1.25 -25.00 29.02
N TYR A 20 -2.40 -24.79 28.38
CA TYR A 20 -3.51 -23.88 28.75
C TYR A 20 -3.39 -22.39 28.38
N SER A 21 -3.87 -22.06 27.18
CA SER A 21 -4.22 -20.68 26.81
C SER A 21 -5.34 -20.64 25.75
N SER A 22 -6.54 -20.26 26.17
CA SER A 22 -7.76 -20.18 25.33
C SER A 22 -7.82 -18.87 24.53
N TRP A 23 -6.78 -18.58 23.76
CA TRP A 23 -6.72 -17.45 22.83
C TRP A 23 -6.85 -17.91 21.40
N GLN A 24 -7.95 -17.54 20.75
CA GLN A 24 -8.05 -17.70 19.31
C GLN A 24 -7.49 -16.47 18.61
N CYS A 25 -6.16 -16.45 18.53
CA CYS A 25 -5.45 -15.58 17.59
C CYS A 25 -5.96 -15.88 16.18
N MET A 26 -6.60 -14.91 15.51
CA MET A 26 -7.06 -15.06 14.13
C MET A 26 -5.86 -15.35 13.22
N ARG A 27 -5.80 -16.56 12.66
CA ARG A 27 -4.66 -17.02 11.84
C ARG A 27 -4.84 -16.52 10.41
N ARG A 28 -3.86 -15.81 9.87
CA ARG A 28 -3.87 -15.40 8.46
C ARG A 28 -3.44 -16.56 7.57
N LEU A 29 -4.07 -16.72 6.40
CA LEU A 29 -3.70 -17.69 5.37
C LEU A 29 -3.64 -17.01 4.00
N LYS A 30 -2.51 -17.09 3.30
CA LYS A 30 -2.35 -16.61 1.93
C LYS A 30 -2.71 -17.71 0.93
N VAL A 31 -3.75 -17.47 0.14
CA VAL A 31 -4.24 -18.37 -0.92
C VAL A 31 -3.88 -17.76 -2.28
N LYS A 32 -3.04 -18.42 -3.07
CA LYS A 32 -2.64 -17.94 -4.41
C LYS A 32 -3.32 -18.74 -5.51
N VAL A 33 -3.97 -18.05 -6.45
CA VAL A 33 -4.74 -18.67 -7.55
C VAL A 33 -3.95 -18.58 -8.86
N VAL A 34 -3.67 -19.71 -9.49
CA VAL A 34 -2.88 -19.82 -10.74
C VAL A 34 -3.58 -20.74 -11.74
N GLY A 35 -3.08 -20.78 -12.98
CA GLY A 35 -3.69 -21.49 -14.11
C GLY A 35 -3.77 -20.62 -15.37
N ASP A 36 -4.10 -21.23 -16.51
CA ASP A 36 -4.09 -20.59 -17.83
C ASP A 36 -5.02 -19.35 -17.93
N GLY A 37 -4.85 -18.56 -18.99
CA GLY A 37 -5.80 -17.51 -19.35
C GLY A 37 -7.19 -18.09 -19.64
N GLY A 38 -8.25 -17.40 -19.25
CA GLY A 38 -9.63 -17.79 -19.57
C GLY A 38 -10.23 -18.97 -18.79
N VAL A 39 -9.49 -19.64 -17.88
CA VAL A 39 -10.01 -20.77 -17.08
C VAL A 39 -11.00 -20.39 -15.96
N GLY A 40 -11.27 -19.10 -15.77
CA GLY A 40 -12.28 -18.59 -14.83
C GLY A 40 -11.81 -18.38 -13.38
N LYS A 41 -10.51 -18.17 -13.14
CA LYS A 41 -9.93 -17.84 -11.81
C LYS A 41 -10.64 -16.66 -11.14
N THR A 42 -10.68 -15.53 -11.83
CA THR A 42 -11.31 -14.28 -11.37
C THR A 42 -12.83 -14.46 -11.19
N SER A 43 -13.49 -15.14 -12.14
CA SER A 43 -14.93 -15.47 -12.05
C SER A 43 -15.26 -16.30 -10.81
N PHE A 44 -14.42 -17.27 -10.46
CA PHE A 44 -14.56 -18.08 -9.25
C PHE A 44 -14.44 -17.22 -7.98
N LEU A 45 -13.47 -16.31 -7.92
CA LEU A 45 -13.30 -15.39 -6.78
C LEU A 45 -14.49 -14.43 -6.66
N ILE A 46 -14.99 -13.88 -7.77
CA ILE A 46 -16.21 -13.05 -7.82
C ILE A 46 -17.43 -13.85 -7.35
N ARG A 47 -17.56 -15.14 -7.71
CA ARG A 47 -18.69 -15.98 -7.28
C ARG A 47 -18.66 -16.24 -5.77
N TRP A 48 -17.52 -16.72 -5.27
CA TRP A 48 -17.31 -16.93 -3.83
C TRP A 48 -17.62 -15.68 -3.01
N TYR A 49 -17.20 -14.52 -3.50
CA TYR A 49 -17.51 -13.23 -2.89
C TYR A 49 -19.02 -12.93 -2.84
N LYS A 50 -19.74 -13.03 -3.96
CA LYS A 50 -21.19 -12.77 -4.03
C LYS A 50 -22.03 -13.71 -3.15
N GLU A 51 -21.56 -14.95 -2.95
CA GLU A 51 -22.26 -15.91 -2.06
C GLU A 51 -22.05 -15.63 -0.57
N ASN A 52 -20.92 -15.02 -0.18
CA ASN A 52 -20.60 -14.69 1.21
C ASN A 52 -20.99 -13.26 1.61
N PHE A 53 -21.17 -12.35 0.63
CA PHE A 53 -21.56 -10.95 0.83
C PHE A 53 -22.77 -10.62 -0.07
N PRO A 54 -24.00 -10.93 0.38
CA PRO A 54 -25.20 -10.86 -0.46
C PRO A 54 -25.75 -9.44 -0.66
N SER A 55 -25.33 -8.44 0.13
CA SER A 55 -25.58 -7.02 -0.13
C SER A 55 -24.26 -6.28 -0.41
N GLU A 56 -24.31 -5.20 -1.18
CA GLU A 56 -23.12 -4.38 -1.44
C GLU A 56 -22.62 -3.62 -0.19
N ASP A 57 -23.41 -3.56 0.87
CA ASP A 57 -23.05 -2.92 2.13
C ASP A 57 -22.42 -3.89 3.14
N ASP A 58 -22.58 -5.20 2.94
CA ASP A 58 -21.87 -6.26 3.70
C ASP A 58 -20.43 -6.49 3.20
N ILE A 59 -20.04 -5.85 2.09
CA ILE A 59 -18.70 -5.93 1.50
C ILE A 59 -17.64 -5.45 2.51
N PRO A 60 -16.61 -6.25 2.84
CA PRO A 60 -15.53 -5.82 3.72
C PRO A 60 -14.70 -4.68 3.11
N LEU A 61 -14.99 -3.45 3.54
CA LEU A 61 -14.22 -2.26 3.19
C LEU A 61 -12.79 -2.33 3.76
N PHE A 62 -11.80 -2.35 2.87
CA PHE A 62 -10.43 -1.91 3.20
C PHE A 62 -10.26 -0.41 2.87
N PRO A 63 -9.36 0.34 3.55
CA PRO A 63 -9.33 1.79 3.43
C PRO A 63 -8.84 2.28 2.07
N GLY A 64 -9.52 3.29 1.50
CA GLY A 64 -8.98 4.10 0.40
C GLY A 64 -9.19 3.58 -1.03
N ARG A 65 -10.12 2.64 -1.26
CA ARG A 65 -10.52 2.24 -2.62
C ARG A 65 -12.04 2.23 -2.79
N GLU A 66 -12.48 2.50 -4.01
CA GLU A 66 -13.90 2.53 -4.41
C GLU A 66 -14.45 1.09 -4.55
N ARG A 67 -15.78 0.93 -4.65
CA ARG A 67 -16.43 -0.40 -4.75
C ARG A 67 -16.13 -1.05 -6.11
N VAL A 68 -15.08 -1.85 -6.19
CA VAL A 68 -14.72 -2.61 -7.40
C VAL A 68 -14.83 -4.11 -7.12
N LEU A 69 -15.54 -4.84 -7.99
CA LEU A 69 -15.54 -6.31 -8.02
C LEU A 69 -14.11 -6.84 -8.15
N PRO A 70 -13.77 -8.03 -7.60
CA PRO A 70 -12.42 -8.60 -7.65
C PRO A 70 -11.73 -8.44 -9.02
N SER A 71 -10.78 -7.51 -9.07
CA SER A 71 -9.96 -7.20 -10.24
C SER A 71 -8.65 -7.99 -10.19
N VAL A 72 -8.06 -8.24 -11.36
CA VAL A 72 -6.90 -9.15 -11.48
C VAL A 72 -5.59 -8.46 -11.06
N GLN A 73 -5.47 -8.06 -9.79
CA GLN A 73 -4.21 -7.69 -9.12
C GLN A 73 -4.35 -7.41 -7.62
N ASP A 74 -5.57 -7.27 -7.09
CA ASP A 74 -5.77 -6.86 -5.70
C ASP A 74 -6.00 -8.04 -4.73
N PRO A 75 -5.33 -8.06 -3.55
CA PRO A 75 -5.55 -9.09 -2.55
C PRO A 75 -6.92 -8.92 -1.86
N PHE A 76 -7.78 -9.94 -1.98
CA PHE A 76 -9.12 -9.96 -1.38
C PHE A 76 -9.11 -10.70 -0.03
N PHE A 77 -9.88 -10.20 0.95
CA PHE A 77 -9.96 -10.76 2.30
C PHE A 77 -11.34 -11.33 2.63
N THR A 78 -11.38 -12.51 3.26
CA THR A 78 -12.58 -13.03 3.92
C THR A 78 -12.24 -13.76 5.22
N ASN A 79 -13.23 -13.89 6.11
CA ASN A 79 -13.09 -14.59 7.37
C ASN A 79 -13.77 -15.95 7.30
N MET A 80 -13.11 -16.98 7.81
CA MET A 80 -13.60 -18.35 7.79
C MET A 80 -13.30 -19.05 9.10
N THR A 81 -14.26 -19.75 9.71
CA THR A 81 -14.04 -20.49 10.96
C THR A 81 -13.99 -21.99 10.70
N VAL A 82 -12.87 -22.62 11.06
CA VAL A 82 -12.61 -24.07 10.89
C VAL A 82 -12.13 -24.63 12.23
N ASP A 83 -12.71 -25.75 12.68
CA ASP A 83 -12.42 -26.38 13.98
C ASP A 83 -12.44 -25.40 15.17
N ARG A 84 -13.45 -24.51 15.14
CA ARG A 84 -13.67 -23.38 16.07
C ARG A 84 -12.62 -22.28 16.00
N VAL A 85 -11.56 -22.37 15.19
CA VAL A 85 -10.56 -21.31 15.01
C VAL A 85 -10.93 -20.43 13.82
N SER A 86 -10.96 -19.11 14.01
CA SER A 86 -11.18 -18.17 12.91
C SER A 86 -9.89 -17.86 12.16
N TYR A 87 -9.98 -17.93 10.83
CA TYR A 87 -8.91 -17.66 9.87
C TYR A 87 -9.27 -16.44 9.02
N VAL A 88 -8.27 -15.62 8.69
CA VAL A 88 -8.39 -14.52 7.72
C VAL A 88 -7.71 -14.97 6.44
N LEU A 89 -8.51 -15.27 5.41
CA LEU A 89 -8.01 -15.71 4.11
C LEU A 89 -7.66 -14.49 3.27
N THR A 90 -6.48 -14.50 2.65
CA THR A 90 -6.03 -13.47 1.70
C THR A 90 -5.84 -14.11 0.33
N PHE A 91 -6.74 -13.84 -0.60
CA PHE A 91 -6.71 -14.37 -1.96
C PHE A 91 -5.91 -13.46 -2.88
N TRP A 92 -5.00 -14.06 -3.66
CA TRP A 92 -4.26 -13.39 -4.71
C TRP A 92 -4.61 -14.03 -6.05
N ASP A 93 -5.28 -13.30 -6.94
CA ASP A 93 -5.41 -13.69 -8.35
C ASP A 93 -4.07 -13.52 -9.08
N THR A 94 -3.95 -14.06 -10.29
CA THR A 94 -2.72 -13.98 -11.09
C THR A 94 -3.03 -13.70 -12.56
N ILE A 95 -2.50 -12.59 -13.09
CA ILE A 95 -2.52 -12.29 -14.52
C ILE A 95 -1.73 -13.37 -15.26
N CYS A 96 -2.38 -14.04 -16.22
CA CYS A 96 -1.75 -15.04 -17.07
C CYS A 96 -1.53 -14.50 -18.48
N GLY A 97 -0.53 -13.63 -18.62
CA GLY A 97 0.04 -13.19 -19.90
C GLY A 97 1.48 -13.66 -20.06
N ALA A 98 1.95 -13.82 -21.31
CA ALA A 98 3.30 -14.30 -21.60
C ALA A 98 4.40 -13.38 -21.01
N ASP A 99 4.14 -12.07 -20.97
CA ASP A 99 5.11 -11.07 -20.50
C ASP A 99 5.34 -11.11 -18.98
N TYR A 100 4.42 -11.70 -18.22
CA TYR A 100 4.48 -11.80 -16.75
C TYR A 100 5.13 -13.08 -16.22
N LEU A 101 5.55 -13.99 -17.10
CA LEU A 101 6.20 -15.27 -16.74
C LEU A 101 7.42 -15.11 -15.81
N LYS A 102 8.17 -14.00 -15.90
CA LYS A 102 9.40 -13.77 -15.13
C LYS A 102 9.17 -13.22 -13.72
N PHE A 103 8.05 -12.55 -13.48
CA PHE A 103 7.76 -11.88 -12.21
C PHE A 103 6.92 -12.75 -11.26
N ARG A 104 6.09 -13.65 -11.82
CA ARG A 104 5.22 -14.57 -11.08
C ARG A 104 5.89 -15.31 -9.91
N PRO A 105 7.15 -15.78 -10.00
CA PRO A 105 7.81 -16.45 -8.87
C PRO A 105 7.99 -15.56 -7.63
N MET A 106 8.09 -14.24 -7.79
CA MET A 106 8.20 -13.29 -6.67
C MET A 106 6.90 -13.20 -5.85
N GLU A 107 5.76 -13.57 -6.45
CA GLU A 107 4.45 -13.54 -5.77
C GLU A 107 4.19 -14.80 -4.93
N TYR A 108 4.99 -15.86 -5.12
CA TYR A 108 4.82 -17.17 -4.49
C TYR A 108 5.30 -17.24 -3.03
N GLU A 109 6.23 -16.36 -2.64
CA GLU A 109 6.75 -16.31 -1.27
C GLU A 109 5.61 -16.15 -0.24
N GLU A 110 5.76 -16.79 0.93
CA GLU A 110 4.80 -16.79 2.04
C GLU A 110 3.38 -17.31 1.68
N THR A 111 3.20 -18.02 0.57
CA THR A 111 1.90 -18.65 0.22
C THR A 111 1.65 -19.90 1.07
N ASP A 112 0.47 -20.00 1.69
CA ASP A 112 0.08 -21.15 2.53
C ASP A 112 -0.58 -22.29 1.74
N VAL A 113 -1.25 -21.97 0.63
CA VAL A 113 -1.84 -22.95 -0.31
C VAL A 113 -2.01 -22.36 -1.70
N PHE A 114 -1.72 -23.18 -2.72
CA PHE A 114 -1.97 -22.84 -4.13
C PHE A 114 -3.25 -23.50 -4.66
N LEU A 115 -4.05 -22.72 -5.39
CA LEU A 115 -5.15 -23.21 -6.22
C LEU A 115 -4.73 -23.21 -7.68
N VAL A 116 -4.66 -24.38 -8.32
CA VAL A 116 -4.28 -24.53 -9.74
C VAL A 116 -5.53 -24.84 -10.55
N PHE A 117 -6.05 -23.84 -11.26
CA PHE A 117 -7.27 -23.94 -12.07
C PHE A 117 -6.99 -24.43 -13.49
N PHE A 118 -7.85 -25.32 -13.98
CA PHE A 118 -8.02 -25.60 -15.40
C PHE A 118 -9.51 -25.57 -15.79
N ASP A 119 -9.79 -25.46 -17.08
CA ASP A 119 -11.14 -25.48 -17.63
C ASP A 119 -11.45 -26.90 -18.14
N ILE A 120 -12.51 -27.52 -17.62
CA ILE A 120 -12.87 -28.90 -17.96
C ILE A 120 -13.25 -29.10 -19.44
N SER A 121 -13.56 -28.02 -20.16
CA SER A 121 -13.83 -28.03 -21.60
C SER A 121 -12.57 -27.83 -22.46
N ASN A 122 -11.44 -27.48 -21.85
CA ASN A 122 -10.17 -27.18 -22.53
C ASN A 122 -9.06 -28.16 -22.10
N PRO A 123 -8.83 -29.25 -22.87
CA PRO A 123 -7.82 -30.26 -22.59
C PRO A 123 -6.38 -29.72 -22.52
N SER A 124 -6.06 -28.63 -23.22
CA SER A 124 -4.73 -28.01 -23.15
C SER A 124 -4.48 -27.40 -21.76
N SER A 125 -5.48 -26.74 -21.19
CA SER A 125 -5.37 -26.20 -19.82
C SER A 125 -5.19 -27.29 -18.76
N PHE A 126 -5.84 -28.45 -18.96
CA PHE A 126 -5.67 -29.64 -18.12
C PHE A 126 -4.26 -30.24 -18.24
N GLN A 127 -3.71 -30.32 -19.46
CA GLN A 127 -2.33 -30.78 -19.67
C GLN A 127 -1.32 -29.85 -18.99
N ASN A 128 -1.52 -28.53 -19.10
CA ASN A 128 -0.67 -27.49 -18.53
C ASN A 128 -0.54 -27.56 -17.00
N VAL A 129 -1.52 -28.14 -16.29
CA VAL A 129 -1.39 -28.44 -14.84
C VAL A 129 -0.15 -29.32 -14.58
N SER A 130 0.05 -30.37 -15.39
CA SER A 130 1.15 -31.33 -15.22
C SER A 130 2.48 -30.89 -15.85
N THR A 131 2.45 -30.09 -16.91
CA THR A 131 3.64 -29.72 -17.68
C THR A 131 4.21 -28.34 -17.30
N VAL A 132 3.38 -27.44 -16.77
CA VAL A 132 3.75 -26.07 -16.42
C VAL A 132 3.51 -25.79 -14.95
N TRP A 133 2.24 -25.74 -14.51
CA TRP A 133 1.88 -25.12 -13.23
C TRP A 133 2.38 -25.87 -12.00
N VAL A 134 2.10 -27.18 -11.89
CA VAL A 134 2.56 -27.96 -10.72
C VAL A 134 4.09 -28.11 -10.69
N PRO A 135 4.80 -28.34 -11.80
CA PRO A 135 6.27 -28.28 -11.83
C PRO A 135 6.85 -26.91 -11.41
N GLU A 136 6.30 -25.79 -11.92
CA GLU A 136 6.74 -24.43 -11.57
C GLU A 136 6.55 -24.16 -10.07
N LEU A 137 5.36 -24.45 -9.54
CA LEU A 137 5.07 -24.27 -8.11
C LEU A 137 5.95 -25.14 -7.22
N LYS A 138 6.17 -26.41 -7.57
CA LYS A 138 7.06 -27.31 -6.81
C LYS A 138 8.54 -26.94 -6.91
N HIS A 139 8.95 -26.23 -7.97
CA HIS A 139 10.31 -25.71 -8.09
C HIS A 139 10.59 -24.57 -7.11
N TYR A 140 9.66 -23.61 -7.00
CA TYR A 140 9.82 -22.45 -6.12
C TYR A 140 9.36 -22.68 -4.67
N MET A 141 8.26 -23.41 -4.47
CA MET A 141 7.61 -23.62 -3.16
C MET A 141 7.35 -25.13 -2.90
N PRO A 142 8.40 -25.95 -2.75
CA PRO A 142 8.28 -27.42 -2.70
C PRO A 142 7.49 -27.97 -1.49
N SER A 143 7.33 -27.17 -0.43
CA SER A 143 6.63 -27.54 0.80
C SER A 143 5.25 -26.90 0.96
N THR A 144 4.71 -26.22 -0.07
CA THR A 144 3.37 -25.62 -0.01
C THR A 144 2.34 -26.55 -0.65
N PRO A 145 1.19 -26.82 -0.01
CA PRO A 145 0.15 -27.68 -0.58
C PRO A 145 -0.45 -27.06 -1.84
N ILE A 146 -0.85 -27.94 -2.77
CA ILE A 146 -1.45 -27.59 -4.05
C ILE A 146 -2.79 -28.33 -4.16
N LEU A 147 -3.86 -27.57 -4.40
CA LEU A 147 -5.18 -28.07 -4.77
C LEU A 147 -5.42 -27.79 -6.26
N VAL A 148 -5.65 -28.85 -7.03
CA VAL A 148 -6.02 -28.75 -8.45
C VAL A 148 -7.54 -28.58 -8.54
N VAL A 149 -8.00 -27.62 -9.35
CA VAL A 149 -9.42 -27.26 -9.49
C VAL A 149 -9.85 -27.38 -10.95
N GLY A 150 -10.77 -28.31 -11.22
CA GLY A 150 -11.49 -28.39 -12.50
C GLY A 150 -12.69 -27.44 -12.49
N ASN A 151 -12.60 -26.34 -13.23
CA ASN A 151 -13.63 -25.30 -13.26
C ASN A 151 -14.52 -25.37 -14.52
N LYS A 152 -15.68 -24.71 -14.45
CA LYS A 152 -16.75 -24.67 -15.47
C LYS A 152 -17.52 -25.98 -15.64
N THR A 153 -17.80 -26.69 -14.54
CA THR A 153 -18.52 -27.98 -14.60
C THR A 153 -19.97 -27.89 -15.09
N ASP A 154 -20.55 -26.69 -15.10
CA ASP A 154 -21.80 -26.34 -15.77
C ASP A 154 -21.83 -26.78 -17.25
N LEU A 155 -20.71 -26.67 -17.96
CA LEU A 155 -20.61 -27.03 -19.38
C LEU A 155 -20.92 -28.52 -19.66
N ARG A 156 -20.68 -29.43 -18.69
CA ARG A 156 -21.09 -30.85 -18.83
C ARG A 156 -22.60 -31.05 -18.81
N LYS A 157 -23.34 -30.12 -18.18
CA LYS A 157 -24.80 -30.18 -18.02
C LYS A 157 -25.52 -29.51 -19.20
N THR A 158 -24.85 -28.63 -19.95
CA THR A 158 -25.42 -27.82 -21.04
C THR A 158 -24.97 -28.21 -22.45
N CYS A 159 -23.86 -28.94 -22.63
CA CYS A 159 -23.43 -29.41 -23.95
C CYS A 159 -24.15 -30.70 -24.40
N ASN A 160 -24.72 -30.68 -25.61
CA ASN A 160 -25.35 -31.85 -26.26
C ASN A 160 -24.37 -32.98 -26.63
N SER A 161 -23.05 -32.76 -26.47
CA SER A 161 -21.99 -33.72 -26.77
C SER A 161 -20.85 -33.57 -25.74
N PRO A 162 -20.94 -34.24 -24.57
CA PRO A 162 -19.91 -34.15 -23.52
C PRO A 162 -18.62 -34.94 -23.83
N ASP A 163 -18.61 -35.73 -24.91
CA ASP A 163 -17.48 -36.52 -25.39
C ASP A 163 -16.30 -35.62 -25.81
N GLY A 164 -15.36 -35.43 -24.88
CA GLY A 164 -14.17 -34.59 -25.04
C GLY A 164 -13.84 -33.78 -23.80
N MET A 165 -14.82 -33.52 -22.93
CA MET A 165 -14.59 -32.84 -21.66
C MET A 165 -13.78 -33.72 -20.69
N ILE A 166 -12.98 -33.07 -19.84
CA ILE A 166 -12.27 -33.74 -18.74
C ILE A 166 -13.31 -34.23 -17.73
N THR A 167 -13.27 -35.52 -17.41
CA THR A 167 -14.13 -36.15 -16.41
C THR A 167 -13.53 -36.02 -15.01
N ILE A 168 -14.38 -36.12 -13.98
CA ILE A 168 -13.95 -36.11 -12.57
C ILE A 168 -12.89 -37.18 -12.30
N THR A 169 -13.03 -38.36 -12.90
CA THR A 169 -12.05 -39.47 -12.81
C THR A 169 -10.67 -39.06 -13.35
N LYS A 170 -10.59 -38.44 -14.53
CA LYS A 170 -9.32 -37.95 -15.11
C LYS A 170 -8.69 -36.87 -14.23
N GLY A 171 -9.50 -36.03 -13.59
CA GLY A 171 -9.03 -35.05 -12.61
C GLY A 171 -8.38 -35.68 -11.38
N HIS A 172 -9.02 -36.72 -10.81
CA HIS A 172 -8.45 -37.49 -9.71
C HIS A 172 -7.18 -38.25 -10.10
N GLU A 173 -7.16 -38.95 -11.25
CA GLU A 173 -5.97 -39.64 -11.78
C GLU A 173 -4.79 -38.69 -11.97
N LEU A 174 -5.04 -37.48 -12.49
CA LEU A 174 -4.03 -36.44 -12.62
C LEU A 174 -3.49 -36.00 -11.26
N ALA A 175 -4.38 -35.71 -10.30
CA ALA A 175 -3.99 -35.20 -9.00
C ALA A 175 -3.24 -36.24 -8.15
N GLU A 176 -3.64 -37.51 -8.20
CA GLU A 176 -2.94 -38.65 -7.59
C GLU A 176 -1.52 -38.78 -8.15
N ARG A 177 -1.38 -38.81 -9.48
CA ARG A 177 -0.07 -38.86 -10.16
C ARG A 177 0.83 -37.68 -9.81
N LEU A 178 0.26 -36.52 -9.51
CA LEU A 178 0.99 -35.33 -9.09
C LEU A 178 1.21 -35.24 -7.58
N GLY A 179 0.62 -36.12 -6.75
CA GLY A 179 0.67 -36.03 -5.29
C GLY A 179 -0.01 -34.76 -4.77
N THR A 180 -1.21 -34.47 -5.25
CA THR A 180 -2.02 -33.27 -4.97
C THR A 180 -3.48 -33.65 -4.75
N CYS A 181 -4.30 -32.73 -4.23
CA CYS A 181 -5.75 -32.94 -4.12
C CYS A 181 -6.47 -32.41 -5.37
N TYR A 182 -7.68 -32.93 -5.62
CA TYR A 182 -8.56 -32.48 -6.70
C TYR A 182 -9.92 -32.04 -6.16
N CYS A 183 -10.46 -30.97 -6.72
CA CYS A 183 -11.84 -30.53 -6.53
C CYS A 183 -12.41 -30.01 -7.86
N GLU A 184 -13.73 -29.98 -7.95
CA GLU A 184 -14.44 -29.40 -9.10
C GLU A 184 -15.29 -28.21 -8.67
N SER A 185 -15.51 -27.26 -9.59
CA SER A 185 -16.38 -26.11 -9.34
C SER A 185 -16.99 -25.51 -10.61
N SER A 186 -18.04 -24.73 -10.43
CA SER A 186 -18.66 -23.89 -11.45
C SER A 186 -18.89 -22.50 -10.86
N ALA A 187 -18.15 -21.50 -11.36
CA ALA A 187 -18.35 -20.10 -10.98
C ALA A 187 -19.70 -19.54 -11.42
N ASP A 188 -20.33 -20.13 -12.46
CA ASP A 188 -21.64 -19.73 -12.95
C ASP A 188 -22.76 -20.20 -12.01
N THR A 189 -22.80 -21.50 -11.69
CA THR A 189 -23.86 -22.08 -10.85
C THR A 189 -23.60 -21.97 -9.35
N GLY A 190 -22.35 -21.78 -8.92
CA GLY A 190 -21.92 -21.85 -7.51
C GLY A 190 -21.52 -23.26 -7.04
N ASP A 191 -21.79 -24.29 -7.86
CA ASP A 191 -21.51 -25.69 -7.54
C ASP A 191 -20.01 -25.88 -7.21
N GLY A 192 -19.71 -26.59 -6.12
CA GLY A 192 -18.35 -26.88 -5.64
C GLY A 192 -17.51 -25.70 -5.12
N VAL A 193 -17.93 -24.43 -5.27
CA VAL A 193 -17.12 -23.24 -4.92
C VAL A 193 -16.71 -23.23 -3.44
N HIS A 194 -17.67 -23.45 -2.54
CA HIS A 194 -17.41 -23.59 -1.10
C HIS A 194 -16.47 -24.76 -0.78
N ASN A 195 -16.66 -25.92 -1.42
CA ASN A 195 -15.85 -27.10 -1.18
C ASN A 195 -14.37 -26.90 -1.54
N VAL A 196 -14.09 -26.16 -2.63
CA VAL A 196 -12.72 -25.77 -3.01
C VAL A 196 -12.05 -24.95 -1.91
N ILE A 197 -12.73 -23.92 -1.37
CA ILE A 197 -12.16 -23.07 -0.30
C ILE A 197 -11.96 -23.84 1.00
N HIS A 198 -12.96 -24.62 1.44
CA HIS A 198 -12.85 -25.48 2.62
C HIS A 198 -11.68 -26.47 2.52
N THR A 199 -11.51 -27.11 1.36
CA THR A 199 -10.41 -28.06 1.12
C THR A 199 -9.05 -27.36 1.14
N ALA A 200 -8.93 -26.19 0.50
CA ALA A 200 -7.69 -25.42 0.45
C ALA A 200 -7.23 -24.96 1.85
N VAL A 201 -8.16 -24.46 2.67
CA VAL A 201 -7.89 -24.05 4.06
C VAL A 201 -7.51 -25.26 4.92
N GLY A 202 -8.20 -26.40 4.75
CA GLY A 202 -7.83 -27.65 5.42
C GLY A 202 -6.40 -28.10 5.10
N LEU A 203 -5.99 -28.04 3.83
CA LEU A 203 -4.63 -28.37 3.39
C LEU A 203 -3.58 -27.41 3.96
N ALA A 204 -3.85 -26.10 3.96
CA ALA A 204 -2.97 -25.10 4.56
C ALA A 204 -2.74 -25.36 6.07
N ILE A 205 -3.81 -25.64 6.81
CA ILE A 205 -3.76 -25.94 8.25
C ILE A 205 -2.97 -27.22 8.53
N GLN A 206 -3.21 -28.29 7.75
CA GLN A 206 -2.47 -29.55 7.87
C GLN A 206 -0.98 -29.38 7.58
N ASN A 207 -0.61 -28.53 6.62
CA ASN A 207 0.79 -28.26 6.29
C ASN A 207 1.51 -27.40 7.35
N GLN A 208 0.81 -26.45 7.98
CA GLN A 208 1.34 -25.69 9.11
C GLN A 208 1.49 -26.55 10.38
N ASN A 209 0.71 -27.62 10.53
CA ASN A 209 0.70 -28.53 11.68
C ASN A 209 0.83 -30.01 11.24
N PRO A 210 1.97 -30.44 10.66
CA PRO A 210 2.12 -31.81 10.17
C PRO A 210 1.96 -32.83 11.31
N PRO A 211 1.21 -33.93 11.10
CA PRO A 211 1.02 -34.94 12.13
C PRO A 211 2.39 -35.54 12.51
N LYS A 212 2.70 -35.56 13.82
CA LYS A 212 3.94 -36.11 14.37
C LYS A 212 3.96 -37.64 14.26
N ILE A 213 4.14 -38.16 13.05
CA ILE A 213 4.33 -39.59 12.79
C ILE A 213 5.72 -40.00 13.31
N LYS A 214 5.77 -40.43 14.58
CA LYS A 214 6.87 -41.25 15.07
C LYS A 214 6.78 -42.62 14.42
N LEU A 215 7.53 -42.85 13.36
CA LEU A 215 7.85 -44.19 12.88
C LEU A 215 8.55 -44.96 14.01
N ASN A 216 7.82 -45.85 14.67
CA ASN A 216 8.38 -46.89 15.51
C ASN A 216 7.54 -48.16 15.35
N PHE A 217 7.91 -48.97 14.35
CA PHE A 217 7.46 -50.34 14.24
C PHE A 217 8.01 -51.15 15.43
N LYS A 218 7.22 -51.28 16.49
CA LYS A 218 7.27 -52.43 17.40
C LYS A 218 5.86 -52.91 17.70
N VAL A 219 5.53 -54.05 17.10
CA VAL A 219 4.29 -54.78 17.38
C VAL A 219 4.32 -55.24 18.83
N PHE A 220 3.40 -54.73 19.65
CA PHE A 220 3.07 -55.30 20.95
C PHE A 220 1.56 -55.30 21.13
N GLN A 221 0.96 -56.49 21.07
CA GLN A 221 -0.46 -56.68 21.38
C GLN A 221 -0.68 -56.45 22.87
N TRP A 222 -1.56 -55.52 23.23
CA TRP A 222 -2.07 -55.39 24.60
C TRP A 222 -3.56 -55.72 24.65
N ARG A 223 -3.89 -56.85 25.27
CA ARG A 223 -5.27 -57.23 25.58
C ARG A 223 -5.76 -56.47 26.82
N GLY A 224 -6.90 -55.79 26.65
CA GLY A 224 -7.93 -55.49 27.65
C GLY A 224 -7.55 -55.19 29.11
N LYS A 225 -7.83 -53.95 29.53
CA LYS A 225 -8.59 -53.62 30.76
C LYS A 225 -9.00 -52.15 30.74
N THR A 226 -10.27 -51.86 31.00
CA THR A 226 -10.78 -50.49 31.15
C THR A 226 -10.29 -49.90 32.48
N PRO A 227 -9.77 -48.65 32.50
CA PRO A 227 -9.36 -48.01 33.75
C PRO A 227 -10.58 -47.55 34.55
N LYS A 228 -10.48 -47.65 35.89
CA LYS A 228 -11.51 -47.17 36.82
C LYS A 228 -11.52 -45.64 36.86
N VAL A 229 -12.71 -45.06 36.95
CA VAL A 229 -12.91 -43.61 37.11
C VAL A 229 -12.23 -43.11 38.39
N LEU A 230 -11.24 -42.24 38.23
CA LEU A 230 -10.68 -41.45 39.32
C LEU A 230 -11.70 -40.37 39.71
N ARG A 231 -11.97 -40.21 41.02
CA ARG A 231 -12.76 -39.06 41.48
C ARG A 231 -11.92 -37.80 41.28
N HIS A 232 -12.37 -36.92 40.39
CA HIS A 232 -11.77 -35.61 40.21
C HIS A 232 -11.91 -34.82 41.51
N GLY A 233 -10.82 -34.18 41.95
CA GLY A 233 -10.89 -33.14 42.98
C GLY A 233 -11.59 -31.89 42.45
N PRO A 234 -11.71 -30.82 43.25
CA PRO A 234 -12.16 -29.54 42.70
C PRO A 234 -11.27 -29.14 41.52
N GLU A 235 -11.89 -28.63 40.46
CA GLU A 235 -11.19 -28.16 39.27
C GLU A 235 -10.60 -26.76 39.52
N PRO A 236 -9.44 -26.42 38.94
CA PRO A 236 -8.89 -25.08 39.05
C PRO A 236 -9.78 -24.07 38.30
N PRO A 237 -9.87 -22.81 38.77
CA PRO A 237 -10.61 -21.78 38.05
C PRO A 237 -10.01 -21.56 36.66
N VAL A 238 -10.87 -21.31 35.68
CA VAL A 238 -10.48 -21.15 34.27
C VAL A 238 -10.26 -19.67 33.99
N LEU A 239 -9.05 -19.31 33.53
CA LEU A 239 -8.75 -17.94 33.13
C LEU A 239 -9.32 -17.68 31.73
N SER A 240 -10.35 -16.84 31.66
CA SER A 240 -10.87 -16.32 30.40
C SER A 240 -9.86 -15.40 29.71
N PRO A 241 -9.93 -15.25 28.38
CA PRO A 241 -9.48 -14.01 27.76
C PRO A 241 -10.35 -12.84 28.26
N PRO A 242 -9.83 -11.60 28.29
CA PRO A 242 -10.61 -10.39 28.18
C PRO A 242 -10.85 -10.16 26.67
N ASP A 243 -10.64 -8.95 26.19
CA ASP A 243 -11.19 -8.49 24.93
C ASP A 243 -10.25 -8.64 23.72
N PRO A 244 -10.78 -8.68 22.49
CA PRO A 244 -9.95 -8.63 21.28
C PRO A 244 -9.23 -7.28 21.14
N MET A 245 -8.04 -7.32 20.53
CA MET A 245 -7.23 -6.12 20.27
C MET A 245 -8.01 -5.09 19.43
N PRO A 246 -8.00 -3.79 19.82
CA PRO A 246 -8.61 -2.72 19.03
C PRO A 246 -8.08 -2.69 17.60
N GLN A 247 -8.98 -2.54 16.63
CA GLN A 247 -8.63 -2.32 15.23
C GLN A 247 -8.27 -0.85 14.99
N VAL A 248 -7.30 -0.62 14.11
CA VAL A 248 -6.85 0.71 13.70
C VAL A 248 -7.32 0.97 12.27
N LYS A 249 -7.87 2.15 12.02
CA LYS A 249 -8.32 2.60 10.70
C LYS A 249 -7.49 3.81 10.28
N VAL A 250 -6.71 3.64 9.21
CA VAL A 250 -6.08 4.75 8.50
C VAL A 250 -7.16 5.47 7.67
N LEU A 251 -7.19 6.80 7.74
CA LEU A 251 -8.11 7.62 6.96
C LEU A 251 -7.64 7.69 5.49
N PRO A 252 -8.57 7.75 4.51
CA PRO A 252 -8.22 7.89 3.11
C PRO A 252 -7.47 9.22 2.86
N SER A 253 -6.64 9.23 1.81
CA SER A 253 -5.91 10.42 1.38
C SER A 253 -6.86 11.53 0.94
N THR A 254 -6.55 12.78 1.30
CA THR A 254 -7.17 14.00 0.75
C THR A 254 -6.37 14.62 -0.39
N PHE A 255 -5.19 14.06 -0.74
CA PHE A 255 -4.19 14.69 -1.60
C PHE A 255 -4.78 15.24 -2.91
N THR A 256 -5.53 14.41 -3.63
CA THR A 256 -6.09 14.78 -4.93
C THR A 256 -7.14 15.88 -4.83
N ASP A 257 -7.93 15.91 -3.75
CA ASP A 257 -8.94 16.96 -3.53
C ASP A 257 -8.30 18.26 -3.05
N ASP A 258 -7.25 18.19 -2.24
CA ASP A 258 -6.43 19.35 -1.87
C ASP A 258 -5.72 19.96 -3.09
N MET A 259 -5.20 19.13 -4.01
CA MET A 259 -4.66 19.58 -5.29
C MET A 259 -5.74 20.18 -6.20
N LYS A 260 -7.01 19.70 -6.14
CA LYS A 260 -8.14 20.35 -6.84
C LYS A 260 -8.47 21.73 -6.26
N LYS A 261 -8.44 21.92 -4.93
CA LYS A 261 -8.59 23.24 -4.29
C LYS A 261 -7.49 24.20 -4.78
N MET A 262 -6.25 23.72 -4.83
CA MET A 262 -5.09 24.47 -5.33
C MET A 262 -5.22 24.84 -6.82
N TYR A 263 -5.72 23.93 -7.66
CA TYR A 263 -6.00 24.17 -9.09
C TYR A 263 -7.05 25.26 -9.31
N ARG A 264 -8.13 25.26 -8.51
CA ARG A 264 -9.19 26.28 -8.58
C ARG A 264 -8.73 27.66 -8.12
N ASP A 265 -7.55 27.75 -7.49
CA ASP A 265 -6.96 28.95 -6.90
C ASP A 265 -7.94 29.72 -6.00
N GLU A 266 -8.70 28.99 -5.17
CA GLU A 266 -9.69 29.55 -4.22
C GLU A 266 -9.05 30.55 -3.22
N SER A 267 -7.71 30.54 -3.12
CA SER A 267 -6.91 31.41 -2.25
C SER A 267 -6.16 32.55 -2.98
N GLY A 268 -6.15 32.57 -4.32
CA GLY A 268 -5.52 33.62 -5.13
C GLY A 268 -3.99 33.65 -5.07
N ASN A 269 -3.33 32.51 -4.86
CA ASN A 269 -1.89 32.39 -4.60
C ASN A 269 -1.08 31.87 -5.81
N SER A 270 -1.65 31.88 -7.01
CA SER A 270 -0.92 31.58 -8.25
C SER A 270 0.31 32.49 -8.46
N ASP A 271 1.49 31.87 -8.57
CA ASP A 271 2.78 32.55 -8.76
C ASP A 271 3.09 32.87 -10.24
N ILE A 272 2.22 32.39 -11.16
CA ILE A 272 2.28 32.66 -12.60
C ILE A 272 0.88 32.71 -13.22
N LYS A 273 0.70 33.64 -14.17
CA LYS A 273 -0.50 33.76 -15.01
C LYS A 273 -0.21 33.30 -16.44
N LEU A 274 -1.04 32.41 -16.95
CA LEU A 274 -0.98 31.87 -18.30
C LEU A 274 -1.96 32.66 -19.18
N LEU A 275 -1.43 33.32 -20.20
CA LEU A 275 -2.15 34.27 -21.05
C LEU A 275 -2.28 33.71 -22.46
N PHE A 276 -3.51 33.62 -22.97
CA PHE A 276 -3.81 33.08 -24.30
C PHE A 276 -4.32 34.20 -25.21
N ASN A 277 -3.96 34.17 -26.50
CA ASN A 277 -4.37 35.20 -27.46
C ASN A 277 -5.83 35.09 -27.94
N SER A 278 -6.45 33.91 -27.80
CA SER A 278 -7.92 33.80 -27.88
C SER A 278 -8.52 34.42 -26.61
N ASN A 279 -9.69 35.07 -26.70
CA ASN A 279 -10.33 35.88 -25.64
C ASN A 279 -10.81 35.08 -24.39
N ASN A 280 -10.01 34.14 -23.90
CA ASN A 280 -10.19 33.46 -22.63
C ASN A 280 -9.60 34.31 -21.49
N HIS A 281 -10.18 34.15 -20.30
CA HIS A 281 -9.59 34.71 -19.09
C HIS A 281 -8.20 34.09 -18.80
N PRO A 282 -7.26 34.87 -18.23
CA PRO A 282 -5.98 34.33 -17.73
C PRO A 282 -6.19 33.15 -16.79
N LEU A 283 -5.40 32.08 -16.95
CA LEU A 283 -5.38 30.97 -15.99
C LEU A 283 -4.27 31.21 -14.96
N GLY A 284 -4.63 31.18 -13.67
CA GLY A 284 -3.65 31.10 -12.58
C GLY A 284 -3.01 29.71 -12.54
N ALA A 285 -1.71 29.65 -12.29
CA ALA A 285 -0.99 28.39 -12.08
C ALA A 285 0.15 28.57 -11.07
N HIS A 286 0.78 27.45 -10.69
CA HIS A 286 1.90 27.41 -9.75
C HIS A 286 3.13 26.80 -10.44
N LYS A 287 4.27 27.51 -10.48
CA LYS A 287 5.52 27.11 -11.15
C LYS A 287 5.97 25.71 -10.71
N ILE A 288 5.88 25.40 -9.42
CA ILE A 288 6.17 24.07 -8.88
C ILE A 288 5.35 22.96 -9.56
N ILE A 289 4.02 23.11 -9.69
CA ILE A 289 3.15 22.08 -10.28
C ILE A 289 3.46 21.89 -11.77
N LEU A 290 3.68 22.99 -12.50
CA LEU A 290 4.10 22.97 -13.89
C LEU A 290 5.44 22.22 -14.05
N SER A 291 6.44 22.52 -13.22
CA SER A 291 7.78 21.89 -13.25
C SER A 291 7.80 20.44 -12.77
N VAL A 292 6.84 20.01 -11.95
CA VAL A 292 6.71 18.61 -11.52
C VAL A 292 6.16 17.76 -12.66
N GLY A 293 5.10 18.22 -13.32
CA GLY A 293 4.41 17.44 -14.35
C GLY A 293 4.93 17.62 -15.79
N SER A 294 5.82 18.57 -16.05
CA SER A 294 6.47 18.79 -17.36
C SER A 294 7.96 19.11 -17.22
N THR A 295 8.80 18.40 -17.97
CA THR A 295 10.24 18.68 -18.07
C THR A 295 10.48 20.03 -18.75
N VAL A 296 9.70 20.35 -19.80
CA VAL A 296 9.79 21.62 -20.54
C VAL A 296 9.58 22.82 -19.61
N PHE A 297 8.55 22.80 -18.75
CA PHE A 297 8.35 23.86 -17.76
C PHE A 297 9.44 23.88 -16.69
N ARG A 298 9.93 22.71 -16.25
CA ARG A 298 11.02 22.63 -15.27
C ARG A 298 12.31 23.27 -15.79
N ASP A 299 12.72 22.92 -16.99
CA ASP A 299 13.94 23.43 -17.60
C ASP A 299 13.82 24.93 -17.88
N PHE A 300 12.67 25.39 -18.36
CA PHE A 300 12.37 26.81 -18.55
C PHE A 300 12.50 27.62 -17.25
N PHE A 301 11.79 27.21 -16.18
CA PHE A 301 11.76 27.97 -14.94
C PHE A 301 13.03 27.84 -14.08
N LEU A 302 13.75 26.72 -14.13
CA LEU A 302 14.97 26.52 -13.33
C LEU A 302 16.24 27.00 -14.02
N ASN A 303 16.34 26.92 -15.36
CA ASN A 303 17.57 27.25 -16.09
C ASN A 303 17.56 28.66 -16.72
N ASN A 304 16.58 29.51 -16.36
CA ASN A 304 16.33 30.83 -16.97
C ASN A 304 16.12 30.77 -18.50
N GLY A 305 15.31 29.81 -18.98
CA GLY A 305 15.01 29.66 -20.40
C GLY A 305 14.38 30.92 -20.99
N GLU A 306 14.60 31.17 -22.28
CA GLU A 306 14.01 32.33 -22.96
C GLU A 306 12.52 32.08 -23.27
N GLU A 307 11.65 33.06 -23.01
CA GLU A 307 10.20 32.96 -23.32
C GLU A 307 9.96 32.65 -24.82
N VAL A 308 10.89 33.09 -25.68
CA VAL A 308 10.92 32.81 -27.13
C VAL A 308 11.13 31.32 -27.43
N GLU A 309 11.93 30.62 -26.64
CA GLU A 309 12.22 29.19 -26.84
C GLU A 309 11.03 28.32 -26.42
N LEU A 310 10.41 28.63 -25.27
CA LEU A 310 9.16 27.98 -24.86
C LEU A 310 8.03 28.28 -25.87
N SER A 311 7.91 29.54 -26.31
CA SER A 311 6.98 29.93 -27.38
C SER A 311 7.23 29.18 -28.69
N ARG A 312 8.49 28.89 -29.03
CA ARG A 312 8.88 28.12 -30.21
C ARG A 312 8.46 26.66 -30.10
N LEU A 313 8.77 25.99 -28.98
CA LEU A 313 8.32 24.62 -28.69
C LEU A 313 6.80 24.49 -28.77
N LEU A 314 6.07 25.52 -28.32
CA LEU A 314 4.61 25.58 -28.40
C LEU A 314 4.08 25.99 -29.79
N SER A 315 4.90 26.65 -30.62
CA SER A 315 4.52 27.10 -31.97
C SER A 315 4.64 26.02 -33.04
N ASN A 316 5.53 25.03 -32.86
CA ASN A 316 5.78 24.02 -33.89
C ASN A 316 4.51 23.20 -34.17
N THR A 317 3.94 23.43 -35.34
CA THR A 317 2.94 22.56 -35.96
C THR A 317 3.68 21.39 -36.61
N ASP A 318 4.10 20.41 -35.81
CA ASP A 318 4.75 19.23 -36.37
C ASP A 318 3.72 18.39 -37.13
N SER A 319 3.81 18.50 -38.46
CA SER A 319 3.23 17.55 -39.41
C SER A 319 3.61 16.14 -38.98
N CYS A 320 2.61 15.30 -38.74
CA CYS A 320 2.83 13.89 -38.45
C CYS A 320 3.45 13.20 -39.67
N SER A 321 4.78 13.03 -39.67
CA SER A 321 5.51 12.26 -40.68
C SER A 321 6.36 11.19 -40.00
N CYS A 322 5.89 9.96 -40.10
CA CYS A 322 6.59 8.74 -39.74
C CYS A 322 7.96 8.67 -40.46
N LEU A 323 9.04 8.91 -39.73
CA LEU A 323 10.40 8.76 -40.25
C LEU A 323 10.85 7.29 -40.20
N THR A 324 10.55 6.56 -41.27
CA THR A 324 11.30 5.34 -41.59
C THR A 324 12.75 5.72 -41.93
N ALA A 325 13.68 5.38 -41.04
CA ALA A 325 15.11 5.61 -41.27
C ALA A 325 15.61 4.72 -42.42
N LYS A 326 16.15 5.33 -43.48
CA LYS A 326 16.85 4.62 -44.56
C LYS A 326 18.26 4.26 -44.12
N GLU A 327 18.56 2.96 -44.00
CA GLU A 327 19.93 2.49 -43.82
C GLU A 327 20.72 2.56 -45.14
N SER A 328 21.88 3.23 -45.11
CA SER A 328 22.93 3.10 -46.13
C SER A 328 24.04 2.17 -45.62
N ARG A 329 24.21 1.00 -46.25
CA ARG A 329 25.32 0.07 -45.97
C ARG A 329 26.68 0.67 -46.35
N PRO A 330 27.77 0.23 -45.70
CA PRO A 330 28.61 -0.78 -46.37
C PRO A 330 29.02 -1.98 -45.50
N ASN A 331 29.44 -3.07 -46.17
CA ASN A 331 30.00 -4.30 -45.60
C ASN A 331 31.33 -4.01 -44.83
N THR A 332 31.84 -4.81 -43.88
CA THR A 332 32.01 -6.28 -43.90
C THR A 332 32.11 -6.94 -42.49
N GLY A 333 31.37 -8.04 -42.30
CA GLY A 333 31.79 -9.30 -41.64
C GLY A 333 32.47 -9.34 -40.26
N LYS A 334 31.72 -9.82 -39.25
CA LYS A 334 31.99 -11.10 -38.52
C LYS A 334 30.81 -11.51 -37.64
N LYS A 335 30.69 -12.81 -37.33
CA LYS A 335 29.57 -13.42 -36.58
C LYS A 335 29.81 -13.38 -35.06
N SER A 336 28.81 -12.99 -34.26
CA SER A 336 28.63 -13.52 -32.89
C SER A 336 27.24 -13.24 -32.29
N SER A 337 26.59 -14.31 -31.82
CA SER A 337 25.66 -14.43 -30.67
C SER A 337 24.74 -13.25 -30.29
N ALA A 338 23.42 -13.49 -30.33
CA ALA A 338 22.43 -12.62 -29.72
C ALA A 338 22.42 -12.71 -28.18
N LYS A 339 22.83 -11.62 -27.53
CA LYS A 339 22.50 -11.20 -26.16
C LYS A 339 22.49 -9.66 -26.15
N ASP A 340 21.96 -9.08 -25.07
CA ASP A 340 22.00 -7.65 -24.74
C ASP A 340 20.93 -6.74 -25.41
N MET A 341 19.71 -6.79 -24.86
CA MET A 341 18.88 -5.60 -24.65
C MET A 341 18.27 -5.66 -23.25
N LEU A 342 18.90 -4.98 -22.29
CA LEU A 342 18.32 -4.40 -21.05
C LEU A 342 19.45 -3.86 -20.15
N HIS A 343 20.10 -2.79 -20.60
CA HIS A 343 20.98 -1.96 -19.75
C HIS A 343 20.80 -0.50 -20.16
N LEU A 344 19.82 0.19 -19.54
CA LEU A 344 19.84 1.65 -19.50
C LEU A 344 20.67 2.05 -18.28
N SER A 345 21.98 2.02 -18.43
CA SER A 345 22.91 2.42 -17.38
C SER A 345 22.90 3.95 -17.20
N THR A 346 22.79 4.35 -15.94
CA THR A 346 23.08 5.68 -15.44
C THR A 346 24.39 6.24 -16.00
N ASN A 347 24.34 7.40 -16.63
CA ASN A 347 25.51 8.22 -16.94
C ASN A 347 25.20 9.69 -16.65
N LEU A 348 25.40 10.11 -15.39
CA LEU A 348 25.67 11.52 -15.09
C LEU A 348 27.12 11.83 -15.52
N PRO A 349 27.40 13.02 -16.10
CA PRO A 349 28.77 13.49 -16.23
C PRO A 349 29.32 13.87 -14.86
N ASN A 350 30.35 13.16 -14.40
CA ASN A 350 31.18 13.62 -13.29
C ASN A 350 31.93 14.89 -13.73
N SER A 351 31.72 16.01 -13.01
CA SER A 351 32.67 17.12 -13.01
C SER A 351 33.17 17.38 -11.58
N VAL A 352 34.43 17.74 -11.48
CA VAL A 352 35.23 17.56 -10.25
C VAL A 352 34.90 18.63 -9.20
N SER A 353 34.87 18.18 -7.94
CA SER A 353 34.77 19.02 -6.75
C SER A 353 35.88 20.07 -6.67
N ASN A 354 35.51 21.34 -6.67
CA ASN A 354 36.34 22.43 -6.15
C ASN A 354 35.62 23.11 -5.00
N HIS A 355 36.08 22.86 -3.77
CA HIS A 355 35.63 23.60 -2.60
C HIS A 355 36.20 25.03 -2.65
N GLN A 356 35.37 26.00 -3.00
CA GLN A 356 35.56 27.39 -2.58
C GLN A 356 34.31 27.88 -1.84
N SER A 357 34.54 28.48 -0.68
CA SER A 357 33.52 29.01 0.21
C SER A 357 32.84 30.23 -0.40
N LEU A 358 31.68 30.02 -1.03
CA LEU A 358 30.81 31.09 -1.49
C LEU A 358 29.74 31.36 -0.41
N SER A 359 29.75 32.58 0.11
CA SER A 359 28.76 33.08 1.06
C SER A 359 27.37 33.11 0.44
N PRO A 360 26.30 32.77 1.19
CA PRO A 360 24.94 32.81 0.68
C PRO A 360 24.50 34.26 0.46
N SER A 361 24.47 34.69 -0.81
CA SER A 361 23.75 35.90 -1.21
C SER A 361 22.29 35.52 -1.49
N PRO A 362 21.30 36.24 -0.94
CA PRO A 362 19.90 35.91 -1.18
C PRO A 362 19.53 36.18 -2.65
N ASN A 363 18.86 35.23 -3.29
CA ASN A 363 18.28 35.39 -4.62
C ASN A 363 17.04 36.30 -4.55
N LEU A 364 17.25 37.59 -4.31
CA LEU A 364 16.23 38.62 -4.56
C LEU A 364 15.87 38.61 -6.05
N GLU A 365 14.57 38.62 -6.35
CA GLU A 365 14.07 38.81 -7.71
C GLU A 365 14.54 40.17 -8.28
N ARG A 366 15.61 40.15 -9.07
CA ARG A 366 16.05 41.34 -9.81
C ARG A 366 15.01 41.70 -10.88
N LYS A 367 14.46 42.91 -10.76
CA LYS A 367 13.57 43.54 -11.76
C LYS A 367 14.18 43.45 -13.15
N SER A 368 13.36 43.11 -14.14
CA SER A 368 13.79 42.98 -15.54
C SER A 368 14.20 44.33 -16.14
N LYS A 369 15.19 44.33 -17.04
CA LYS A 369 15.52 45.47 -17.91
C LYS A 369 14.57 45.61 -19.10
N THR A 370 13.71 44.62 -19.34
CA THR A 370 12.57 44.71 -20.27
C THR A 370 11.29 44.89 -19.46
N GLY A 371 10.41 45.81 -19.85
CA GLY A 371 9.25 46.24 -19.05
C GLY A 371 8.09 45.24 -18.91
N ARG A 372 8.33 43.92 -19.00
CA ARG A 372 7.33 42.87 -18.82
C ARG A 372 7.46 42.21 -17.42
N PRO A 373 6.34 41.94 -16.72
CA PRO A 373 6.37 41.23 -15.44
C PRO A 373 6.74 39.75 -15.64
N LYS A 374 7.72 39.25 -14.89
CA LYS A 374 8.22 37.86 -14.95
C LYS A 374 7.22 36.77 -14.53
N ASN A 375 6.02 37.16 -14.07
CA ASN A 375 4.99 36.27 -13.54
C ASN A 375 3.82 36.09 -14.52
N CYS A 376 4.03 36.39 -15.80
CA CYS A 376 3.10 36.11 -16.90
C CYS A 376 3.82 35.30 -17.97
N LEU A 377 3.15 34.30 -18.54
CA LEU A 377 3.61 33.54 -19.69
C LEU A 377 2.60 33.68 -20.84
N HIS A 378 3.08 34.17 -21.99
CA HIS A 378 2.23 34.40 -23.15
C HIS A 378 2.26 33.21 -24.13
N PHE A 379 1.07 32.67 -24.41
CA PHE A 379 0.84 31.64 -25.41
C PHE A 379 0.33 32.26 -26.72
N ASN A 380 0.90 31.82 -27.83
CA ASN A 380 0.48 32.20 -29.18
C ASN A 380 -0.85 31.54 -29.60
N ASN A 381 -1.31 31.84 -30.82
CA ASN A 381 -2.61 31.36 -31.33
C ASN A 381 -2.68 29.83 -31.54
N SER A 382 -1.57 29.08 -31.50
CA SER A 382 -1.55 27.61 -31.67
C SER A 382 -1.84 26.84 -30.38
N VAL A 383 -2.09 27.53 -29.26
CA VAL A 383 -2.48 26.93 -27.98
C VAL A 383 -3.86 27.44 -27.58
N SER A 384 -4.84 26.53 -27.60
CA SER A 384 -6.19 26.78 -27.10
C SER A 384 -6.17 26.81 -25.57
N GLY A 385 -6.62 27.91 -24.96
CA GLY A 385 -6.75 28.02 -23.50
C GLY A 385 -7.67 26.94 -22.91
N ARG A 386 -8.74 26.54 -23.63
CA ARG A 386 -9.61 25.43 -23.22
C ARG A 386 -8.88 24.08 -23.23
N ALA A 387 -8.06 23.80 -24.23
CA ALA A 387 -7.26 22.57 -24.26
C ALA A 387 -6.19 22.59 -23.17
N PHE A 388 -5.54 23.74 -22.96
CA PHE A 388 -4.56 23.89 -21.88
C PHE A 388 -5.18 23.75 -20.49
N GLN A 389 -6.46 24.11 -20.30
CA GLN A 389 -7.15 23.91 -19.03
C GLN A 389 -7.20 22.43 -18.60
N HIS A 390 -7.48 21.50 -19.53
CA HIS A 390 -7.43 20.05 -19.24
C HIS A 390 -6.00 19.55 -18.98
N VAL A 391 -4.99 20.11 -19.67
CA VAL A 391 -3.57 19.84 -19.38
C VAL A 391 -3.24 20.31 -17.96
N LEU A 392 -3.68 21.50 -17.57
CA LEU A 392 -3.43 22.09 -16.26
C LEU A 392 -4.08 21.26 -15.16
N GLU A 393 -5.36 20.89 -15.29
CA GLU A 393 -6.06 20.02 -14.34
C GLU A 393 -5.37 18.66 -14.15
N PHE A 394 -4.85 18.06 -15.24
CA PHE A 394 -4.02 16.85 -15.17
C PHE A 394 -2.69 17.08 -14.42
N LEU A 395 -2.05 18.24 -14.59
CA LEU A 395 -0.80 18.58 -13.88
C LEU A 395 -1.00 18.65 -12.36
N TYR A 396 -2.15 19.11 -11.86
CA TYR A 396 -2.48 19.05 -10.43
C TYR A 396 -2.94 17.66 -9.97
N THR A 397 -3.93 17.08 -10.66
CA THR A 397 -4.72 15.97 -10.11
C THR A 397 -4.30 14.58 -10.59
N GLY A 398 -3.53 14.51 -11.68
CA GLY A 398 -3.18 13.26 -12.36
C GLY A 398 -4.26 12.73 -13.29
N SER A 399 -5.50 13.25 -13.24
CA SER A 399 -6.59 12.86 -14.13
C SER A 399 -7.07 14.05 -14.97
N PRO A 400 -7.10 13.97 -16.31
CA PRO A 400 -7.71 15.02 -17.09
C PRO A 400 -9.24 14.85 -17.02
N ASN A 401 -9.99 15.92 -16.73
CA ASN A 401 -11.45 15.88 -16.76
C ASN A 401 -11.95 15.87 -18.21
N ILE A 402 -11.85 14.71 -18.84
CA ILE A 402 -12.21 14.41 -20.23
C ILE A 402 -13.15 13.21 -20.18
N SER A 403 -14.43 13.43 -20.47
CA SER A 403 -15.43 12.36 -20.63
C SER A 403 -15.26 11.66 -21.98
N SER A 404 -15.82 10.45 -22.13
CA SER A 404 -15.99 9.77 -23.43
C SER A 404 -16.67 10.66 -24.47
N ASP A 405 -17.59 11.50 -24.03
CA ASP A 405 -18.42 12.36 -24.88
C ASP A 405 -17.74 13.70 -25.24
N THR A 406 -16.42 13.81 -24.98
CA THR A 406 -15.65 15.02 -25.29
C THR A 406 -15.42 15.13 -26.80
N ASP A 407 -15.60 16.34 -27.34
CA ASP A 407 -15.23 16.73 -28.71
C ASP A 407 -13.85 16.15 -29.11
N GLU A 408 -13.81 15.27 -30.11
CA GLU A 408 -12.58 14.66 -30.63
C GLU A 408 -11.53 15.73 -30.99
N ALA A 409 -11.97 16.88 -31.52
CA ALA A 409 -11.10 17.98 -31.88
C ALA A 409 -10.51 18.70 -30.65
N LEU A 410 -11.10 18.55 -29.46
CA LEU A 410 -10.51 18.98 -28.19
C LEU A 410 -9.51 17.93 -27.67
N LEU A 411 -9.85 16.65 -27.74
CA LEU A 411 -8.96 15.56 -27.34
C LEU A 411 -7.65 15.56 -28.16
N THR A 412 -7.73 15.74 -29.48
CA THR A 412 -6.56 15.90 -30.36
C THR A 412 -5.70 17.11 -29.96
N LYS A 413 -6.30 18.22 -29.52
CA LYS A 413 -5.55 19.41 -29.06
C LYS A 413 -4.86 19.16 -27.72
N VAL A 414 -5.49 18.44 -26.79
CA VAL A 414 -4.88 18.05 -25.51
C VAL A 414 -3.70 17.09 -25.75
N MET A 415 -3.87 16.08 -26.60
CA MET A 415 -2.79 15.15 -26.99
C MET A 415 -1.64 15.88 -27.71
N SER A 416 -1.93 16.83 -28.59
CA SER A 416 -0.91 17.69 -29.21
C SER A 416 -0.13 18.54 -28.20
N LEU A 417 -0.79 19.01 -27.13
CA LEU A 417 -0.13 19.75 -26.05
C LEU A 417 0.68 18.82 -25.14
N SER A 418 0.22 17.60 -24.86
CA SER A 418 0.96 16.65 -24.03
C SER A 418 2.31 16.28 -24.66
N HIS A 419 2.36 16.09 -25.99
CA HIS A 419 3.61 15.90 -26.71
C HIS A 419 4.53 17.14 -26.65
N ARG A 420 4.02 18.33 -27.00
CA ARG A 420 4.82 19.58 -26.97
C ARG A 420 5.36 19.97 -25.60
N LEU A 421 4.69 19.55 -24.52
CA LEU A 421 5.08 19.82 -23.14
C LEU A 421 5.84 18.65 -22.47
N HIS A 422 6.12 17.56 -23.21
CA HIS A 422 6.71 16.32 -22.69
C HIS A 422 5.97 15.78 -21.44
N ILE A 423 4.67 15.56 -21.60
CA ILE A 423 3.76 15.00 -20.58
C ILE A 423 3.26 13.62 -21.06
N PRO A 424 4.11 12.57 -21.06
CA PRO A 424 3.82 11.30 -21.73
C PRO A 424 2.56 10.60 -21.18
N TRP A 425 2.37 10.63 -19.86
CA TRP A 425 1.19 10.06 -19.21
C TRP A 425 -0.14 10.67 -19.67
N LEU A 426 -0.17 11.98 -19.99
CA LEU A 426 -1.38 12.61 -20.54
C LEU A 426 -1.61 12.18 -22.00
N GLY A 427 -0.53 12.02 -22.79
CA GLY A 427 -0.61 11.44 -24.13
C GLY A 427 -1.23 10.04 -24.11
N GLN A 428 -0.70 9.15 -23.26
CA GLN A 428 -1.20 7.78 -23.11
C GLN A 428 -2.65 7.75 -22.61
N ILE A 429 -3.04 8.61 -21.67
CA ILE A 429 -4.44 8.70 -21.23
C ILE A 429 -5.36 9.13 -22.38
N CYS A 430 -4.94 10.10 -23.20
CA CYS A 430 -5.73 10.53 -24.37
C CYS A 430 -5.85 9.41 -25.42
N GLU A 431 -4.80 8.63 -25.64
CA GLU A 431 -4.80 7.46 -26.53
C GLU A 431 -5.75 6.37 -26.00
N ASN A 432 -5.64 6.01 -24.73
CA ASN A 432 -6.52 5.02 -24.10
C ASN A 432 -7.99 5.47 -24.12
N ILE A 433 -8.30 6.76 -23.93
CA ILE A 433 -9.67 7.29 -24.10
C ILE A 433 -10.15 7.09 -25.54
N THR A 434 -9.30 7.38 -26.53
CA THR A 434 -9.60 7.20 -27.95
C THR A 434 -9.87 5.73 -28.30
N ASN A 435 -9.14 4.80 -27.68
CA ASN A 435 -9.28 3.35 -27.88
C ASN A 435 -10.44 2.72 -27.09
N GLY A 436 -11.12 3.46 -26.20
CA GLY A 436 -12.13 2.90 -25.29
C GLY A 436 -11.56 2.16 -24.07
N GLU A 437 -10.25 2.31 -23.81
CA GLU A 437 -9.49 1.65 -22.74
C GLU A 437 -9.40 2.50 -21.45
N SER A 438 -10.41 3.36 -21.20
CA SER A 438 -10.45 4.29 -20.07
C SER A 438 -10.38 3.62 -18.69
N TYR A 439 -10.74 2.33 -18.60
CA TYR A 439 -10.62 1.52 -17.39
C TYR A 439 -9.17 1.32 -16.91
N LEU A 440 -8.15 1.58 -17.75
CA LEU A 440 -6.74 1.53 -17.36
C LEU A 440 -6.27 2.78 -16.61
N ILE A 441 -6.99 3.90 -16.75
CA ILE A 441 -6.57 5.21 -16.23
C ILE A 441 -6.32 5.20 -14.71
N PRO A 442 -7.15 4.59 -13.84
CA PRO A 442 -6.90 4.60 -12.39
C PRO A 442 -5.54 4.01 -11.99
N SER A 443 -5.13 2.90 -12.63
CA SER A 443 -3.83 2.26 -12.38
C SER A 443 -2.67 3.11 -12.89
N MET A 444 -2.83 3.77 -14.03
CA MET A 444 -1.84 4.71 -14.57
C MET A 444 -1.67 5.93 -13.66
N VAL A 445 -2.76 6.47 -13.13
CA VAL A 445 -2.76 7.61 -12.21
C VAL A 445 -2.02 7.26 -10.91
N ALA A 446 -2.19 6.04 -10.37
CA ALA A 446 -1.44 5.58 -9.21
C ALA A 446 0.09 5.58 -9.45
N ILE A 447 0.55 5.06 -10.60
CA ILE A 447 1.97 5.05 -10.97
C ILE A 447 2.50 6.48 -11.18
N LEU A 448 1.74 7.33 -11.88
CA LEU A 448 2.05 8.74 -12.10
C LEU A 448 2.24 9.50 -10.77
N HIS A 449 1.41 9.24 -9.76
CA HIS A 449 1.59 9.85 -8.43
C HIS A 449 2.89 9.39 -7.76
N GLU A 450 3.31 8.14 -7.93
CA GLU A 450 4.60 7.65 -7.41
C GLU A 450 5.79 8.33 -8.12
N GLU A 451 5.74 8.48 -9.45
CA GLU A 451 6.77 9.18 -10.22
C GLU A 451 6.85 10.66 -9.87
N ARG A 452 5.71 11.37 -9.82
CA ARG A 452 5.65 12.77 -9.38
C ARG A 452 6.19 12.92 -7.96
N SER A 453 5.89 11.99 -7.06
CA SER A 453 6.41 11.99 -5.69
C SER A 453 7.95 11.93 -5.64
N LYS A 454 8.60 11.19 -6.55
CA LYS A 454 10.07 11.15 -6.67
C LYS A 454 10.61 12.49 -7.16
N ILE A 455 10.07 13.01 -8.26
CA ILE A 455 10.45 14.32 -8.83
C ILE A 455 10.33 15.44 -7.78
N VAL A 456 9.22 15.47 -7.04
CA VAL A 456 8.95 16.46 -5.99
C VAL A 456 9.98 16.39 -4.85
N LYS A 457 10.28 15.19 -4.34
CA LYS A 457 11.26 14.98 -3.26
C LYS A 457 12.67 15.42 -3.67
N GLU A 458 13.07 15.12 -4.90
CA GLU A 458 14.42 15.42 -5.39
C GLU A 458 14.63 16.91 -5.67
N ASN A 459 13.61 17.59 -6.22
CA ASN A 459 13.76 18.93 -6.82
C ASN A 459 13.11 20.07 -6.01
N PHE A 460 12.13 19.79 -5.14
CA PHE A 460 11.32 20.84 -4.49
C PHE A 460 11.16 20.72 -2.96
N VAL A 461 11.13 19.50 -2.40
CA VAL A 461 11.04 19.33 -0.93
C VAL A 461 12.34 19.79 -0.27
N ASN A 462 12.23 20.81 0.59
CA ASN A 462 13.37 21.46 1.24
C ASN A 462 14.44 21.95 0.24
N LYS A 463 13.99 22.59 -0.85
CA LYS A 463 14.86 23.23 -1.86
C LYS A 463 14.51 24.71 -2.00
N PRO A 464 15.48 25.59 -2.29
CA PRO A 464 15.26 27.03 -2.42
C PRO A 464 14.61 27.44 -3.76
N HIS A 465 14.44 26.50 -4.71
CA HIS A 465 13.76 26.78 -5.98
C HIS A 465 12.28 27.04 -5.72
N PHE A 466 11.78 28.21 -6.14
CA PHE A 466 10.41 28.69 -5.93
C PHE A 466 9.93 28.76 -4.47
N SER A 467 10.83 28.64 -3.48
CA SER A 467 10.45 28.75 -2.07
C SER A 467 10.11 30.19 -1.70
N ASP A 468 8.91 30.40 -1.19
CA ASP A 468 8.34 31.67 -0.74
C ASP A 468 8.14 31.73 0.79
N VAL A 469 8.56 30.68 1.51
CA VAL A 469 8.64 30.64 2.96
C VAL A 469 9.80 29.76 3.45
N ILE A 470 10.42 30.21 4.54
CA ILE A 470 11.55 29.57 5.22
C ILE A 470 11.14 29.26 6.66
N PHE A 471 11.31 28.00 7.08
CA PHE A 471 11.05 27.56 8.44
C PHE A 471 12.34 27.38 9.24
N HIS A 472 12.41 28.01 10.41
CA HIS A 472 13.48 27.84 11.38
C HIS A 472 13.04 26.82 12.44
N VAL A 473 13.63 25.63 12.40
CA VAL A 473 13.33 24.51 13.31
C VAL A 473 14.59 24.22 14.13
N LYS A 474 14.60 24.69 15.39
CA LYS A 474 15.82 24.72 16.22
C LYS A 474 16.95 25.45 15.45
N ASN A 475 18.01 24.73 15.08
CA ASN A 475 19.19 25.26 14.38
C ASN A 475 19.21 24.86 12.88
N THR A 476 18.08 24.42 12.33
CA THR A 476 17.98 23.95 10.94
C THR A 476 16.97 24.78 10.17
N ILE A 477 17.35 25.15 8.94
CA ILE A 477 16.55 25.93 8.01
C ILE A 477 15.87 24.96 7.02
N PHE A 478 14.58 25.17 6.78
CA PHE A 478 13.78 24.39 5.83
C PHE A 478 13.11 25.31 4.81
N TYR A 479 13.27 25.02 3.52
CA TYR A 479 12.59 25.75 2.45
C TYR A 479 11.25 25.09 2.11
N ALA A 480 10.20 25.88 1.91
CA ALA A 480 8.90 25.38 1.50
C ALA A 480 8.14 26.40 0.62
N HIS A 481 6.98 25.97 0.13
CA HIS A 481 6.15 26.69 -0.85
C HIS A 481 4.74 26.84 -0.26
N ARG A 482 4.33 28.07 0.08
CA ARG A 482 3.06 28.38 0.75
C ARG A 482 1.88 27.77 0.00
N ALA A 483 1.84 27.84 -1.33
CA ALA A 483 0.74 27.30 -2.10
C ALA A 483 0.48 25.80 -1.85
N VAL A 484 1.53 24.97 -1.67
CA VAL A 484 1.39 23.55 -1.29
C VAL A 484 0.95 23.42 0.17
N LEU A 485 1.56 24.19 1.07
CA LEU A 485 1.27 24.15 2.50
C LEU A 485 -0.19 24.55 2.81
N MET A 486 -0.68 25.61 2.18
CA MET A 486 -2.03 26.13 2.31
C MET A 486 -3.06 25.18 1.71
N ALA A 487 -2.75 24.53 0.58
CA ALA A 487 -3.63 23.52 0.00
C ALA A 487 -3.81 22.30 0.92
N ARG A 488 -2.75 21.90 1.64
CA ARG A 488 -2.68 20.65 2.42
C ARG A 488 -2.87 20.81 3.93
N SER A 489 -2.97 22.03 4.46
CA SER A 489 -3.24 22.30 5.88
C SER A 489 -4.06 23.58 6.03
N GLU A 490 -5.28 23.45 6.60
CA GLU A 490 -6.17 24.58 6.88
C GLU A 490 -5.54 25.59 7.85
N VAL A 491 -4.72 25.11 8.81
CA VAL A 491 -3.96 25.98 9.73
C VAL A 491 -2.92 26.80 8.98
N MET A 492 -2.22 26.20 8.00
CA MET A 492 -1.27 26.95 7.17
C MET A 492 -1.99 27.86 6.15
N ALA A 493 -3.17 27.47 5.65
CA ALA A 493 -4.03 28.33 4.84
C ALA A 493 -4.45 29.60 5.61
N ALA A 494 -4.88 29.46 6.86
CA ALA A 494 -5.19 30.58 7.73
C ALA A 494 -3.95 31.44 8.02
N MET A 495 -2.81 30.81 8.35
CA MET A 495 -1.54 31.47 8.67
C MET A 495 -1.01 32.34 7.53
N PHE A 496 -1.04 31.86 6.28
CA PHE A 496 -0.46 32.57 5.14
C PHE A 496 -1.47 33.38 4.31
N GLY A 497 -2.76 33.02 4.31
CA GLY A 497 -3.81 33.75 3.60
C GLY A 497 -4.55 34.79 4.44
N GLY A 498 -4.58 34.63 5.76
CA GLY A 498 -5.34 35.48 6.69
C GLY A 498 -4.70 36.84 6.98
N GLY A 499 -5.09 37.43 8.12
CA GLY A 499 -4.53 38.68 8.65
C GLY A 499 -3.37 38.50 9.63
N PHE A 500 -2.65 37.37 9.55
CA PHE A 500 -1.54 37.03 10.45
C PHE A 500 -0.21 37.60 9.94
N SER A 501 0.74 37.86 10.85
CA SER A 501 2.09 38.37 10.52
C SER A 501 2.85 37.49 9.54
N GLU A 502 2.61 36.18 9.58
CA GLU A 502 3.23 35.15 8.77
C GLU A 502 2.88 35.26 7.29
N ARG A 503 1.78 35.95 6.93
CA ARG A 503 1.44 36.30 5.55
C ARG A 503 2.52 37.17 4.91
N ASP A 504 3.02 38.18 5.62
CA ASP A 504 4.02 39.10 5.07
C ASP A 504 5.47 38.69 5.44
N SER A 505 5.64 37.72 6.34
CA SER A 505 6.95 37.18 6.73
C SER A 505 7.45 36.07 5.81
N LEU A 506 8.68 36.21 5.32
CA LEU A 506 9.40 35.12 4.65
C LEU A 506 9.89 34.04 5.62
N GLU A 507 10.02 34.35 6.91
CA GLU A 507 10.58 33.46 7.94
C GLU A 507 9.55 33.10 9.01
N VAL A 508 9.44 31.82 9.36
CA VAL A 508 8.53 31.27 10.39
C VAL A 508 9.30 30.35 11.34
N THR A 509 9.17 30.53 12.65
CA THR A 509 9.91 29.74 13.65
C THR A 509 9.06 28.65 14.31
N ILE A 510 9.45 27.39 14.18
CA ILE A 510 8.80 26.24 14.84
C ILE A 510 9.65 25.78 16.03
N LYS A 511 9.21 26.17 17.24
CA LYS A 511 9.99 25.97 18.48
C LYS A 511 9.96 24.54 19.05
N VAL A 512 8.93 23.74 18.72
CA VAL A 512 8.60 22.50 19.45
C VAL A 512 8.50 21.30 18.49
N THR A 513 9.63 20.91 17.88
CA THR A 513 9.77 19.63 17.15
C THR A 513 11.23 19.30 16.84
N THR A 514 11.49 18.16 16.19
CA THR A 514 12.80 17.80 15.61
C THR A 514 12.86 18.17 14.13
N GLY A 515 14.06 18.42 13.60
CA GLY A 515 14.23 18.63 12.15
C GLY A 515 13.82 17.40 11.32
N LYS A 516 13.96 16.18 11.85
CA LYS A 516 13.56 14.94 11.16
C LYS A 516 12.04 14.82 11.06
N SER A 517 11.32 15.10 12.15
CA SER A 517 9.85 15.11 12.17
C SER A 517 9.27 16.25 11.32
N PHE A 518 9.88 17.44 11.33
CA PHE A 518 9.47 18.52 10.44
C PHE A 518 9.74 18.21 8.95
N MET A 519 10.86 17.56 8.64
CA MET A 519 11.13 17.06 7.29
C MET A 519 10.10 16.01 6.86
N ALA A 520 9.71 15.09 7.75
CA ALA A 520 8.65 14.11 7.48
C ALA A 520 7.28 14.78 7.25
N LEU A 521 6.94 15.83 7.99
CA LEU A 521 5.77 16.67 7.75
C LEU A 521 5.81 17.28 6.33
N LEU A 522 6.92 17.91 5.94
CA LEU A 522 7.07 18.46 4.59
C LEU A 522 6.94 17.37 3.52
N VAL A 523 7.58 16.22 3.68
CA VAL A 523 7.47 15.10 2.72
C VAL A 523 6.01 14.64 2.57
N HIS A 524 5.24 14.56 3.66
CA HIS A 524 3.82 14.19 3.62
C HIS A 524 2.96 15.27 2.94
N LEU A 525 3.12 16.55 3.27
CA LEU A 525 2.37 17.62 2.62
C LEU A 525 2.64 17.63 1.11
N TYR A 526 3.88 17.37 0.68
CA TYR A 526 4.24 17.41 -0.73
C TYR A 526 3.90 16.17 -1.54
N THR A 527 3.83 14.97 -0.93
CA THR A 527 3.67 13.71 -1.70
C THR A 527 2.75 12.67 -1.08
N ASP A 528 2.08 12.97 0.03
CA ASP A 528 1.24 12.05 0.80
C ASP A 528 1.96 10.81 1.40
N THR A 529 3.29 10.75 1.31
CA THR A 529 4.09 9.63 1.85
C THR A 529 4.92 10.06 3.05
N LEU A 530 5.50 9.08 3.76
CA LEU A 530 6.44 9.33 4.85
C LEU A 530 7.80 8.67 4.57
N PRO A 531 8.90 9.21 5.14
CA PRO A 531 10.20 8.54 5.12
C PRO A 531 10.14 7.16 5.76
N THR A 532 10.84 6.18 5.18
CA THR A 532 10.82 4.78 5.65
C THR A 532 11.64 4.58 6.93
N ASP A 533 12.66 5.40 7.13
CA ASP A 533 13.66 5.35 8.22
C ASP A 533 13.20 6.00 9.54
N MET A 534 11.89 6.17 9.74
CA MET A 534 11.33 6.75 10.97
C MET A 534 11.28 5.77 12.14
N SER A 535 11.65 6.23 13.32
CA SER A 535 11.50 5.53 14.61
C SER A 535 10.14 5.83 15.25
N VAL A 536 9.75 5.07 16.28
CA VAL A 536 8.54 5.33 17.08
C VAL A 536 8.54 6.76 17.66
N GLY A 537 9.71 7.24 18.12
CA GLY A 537 9.87 8.62 18.58
C GLY A 537 9.64 9.64 17.46
N ASP A 538 10.17 9.39 16.26
CA ASP A 538 9.96 10.28 15.10
C ASP A 538 8.47 10.39 14.74
N PHE A 539 7.72 9.28 14.77
CA PHE A 539 6.27 9.26 14.55
C PHE A 539 5.50 9.95 15.67
N ARG A 540 5.90 9.80 16.94
CA ARG A 540 5.26 10.49 18.07
C ARG A 540 5.39 12.01 17.92
N GLU A 541 6.58 12.51 17.61
CA GLU A 541 6.82 13.94 17.36
C GLU A 541 6.09 14.44 16.10
N LEU A 542 5.94 13.59 15.07
CA LEU A 542 5.14 13.92 13.88
C LEU A 542 3.63 13.95 14.16
N LEU A 543 3.12 13.08 15.03
CA LEU A 543 1.73 13.08 15.46
C LEU A 543 1.37 14.39 16.20
N VAL A 544 2.25 14.88 17.06
CA VAL A 544 2.12 16.21 17.71
C VAL A 544 2.10 17.35 16.69
N LEU A 545 2.92 17.28 15.63
CA LEU A 545 2.86 18.23 14.52
C LEU A 545 1.56 18.11 13.72
N ALA A 546 1.09 16.90 13.46
CA ALA A 546 -0.11 16.63 12.69
C ALA A 546 -1.35 17.23 13.37
N ASP A 547 -1.50 17.00 14.68
CA ASP A 547 -2.52 17.63 15.52
C ASP A 547 -2.45 19.17 15.45
N ARG A 548 -1.27 19.75 15.68
CA ARG A 548 -1.04 21.20 15.63
C ARG A 548 -1.41 21.84 14.28
N PHE A 549 -1.31 21.11 13.17
CA PHE A 549 -1.63 21.59 11.83
C PHE A 549 -2.96 21.04 11.28
N CYS A 550 -3.78 20.43 12.15
CA CYS A 550 -5.09 19.83 11.86
C CYS A 550 -5.08 18.77 10.74
N LEU A 551 -4.04 17.95 10.70
CA LEU A 551 -3.81 16.90 9.70
C LEU A 551 -4.35 15.54 10.18
N SER A 552 -5.67 15.41 10.30
CA SER A 552 -6.33 14.20 10.81
C SER A 552 -5.92 12.91 10.08
N GLN A 553 -5.70 12.98 8.77
CA GLN A 553 -5.20 11.86 7.98
C GLN A 553 -3.82 11.40 8.47
N LEU A 554 -2.88 12.34 8.61
CA LEU A 554 -1.52 12.09 9.09
C LEU A 554 -1.49 11.58 10.54
N ILE A 555 -2.40 12.03 11.41
CA ILE A 555 -2.58 11.44 12.75
C ILE A 555 -2.85 9.94 12.61
N SER A 556 -3.85 9.54 11.82
CA SER A 556 -4.22 8.12 11.67
C SER A 556 -3.10 7.26 11.06
N VAL A 557 -2.27 7.83 10.17
CA VAL A 557 -1.06 7.18 9.63
C VAL A 557 -0.01 7.00 10.73
N CYS A 558 0.22 8.01 11.57
CA CYS A 558 1.16 7.93 12.69
C CYS A 558 0.69 6.93 13.75
N GLU A 559 -0.60 6.91 14.10
CA GLU A 559 -1.21 5.93 15.00
C GLU A 559 -0.92 4.50 14.52
N ASN A 560 -1.25 4.19 13.26
CA ASN A 560 -1.02 2.87 12.68
C ASN A 560 0.48 2.51 12.67
N ALA A 561 1.35 3.43 12.23
CA ALA A 561 2.79 3.18 12.16
C ALA A 561 3.45 2.94 13.53
N ILE A 562 2.97 3.61 14.58
CA ILE A 562 3.42 3.37 15.97
C ILE A 562 2.94 1.99 16.44
N ILE A 563 1.66 1.70 16.25
CA ILE A 563 1.02 0.45 16.70
C ILE A 563 1.62 -0.78 16.03
N ASP A 564 1.85 -0.76 14.72
CA ASP A 564 2.48 -1.87 13.99
C ASP A 564 3.90 -2.13 14.48
N ARG A 565 4.71 -1.08 14.66
CA ARG A 565 6.11 -1.20 15.09
C ARG A 565 6.21 -1.76 16.51
N ILE A 566 5.46 -1.22 17.46
CA ILE A 566 5.48 -1.68 18.85
C ILE A 566 4.81 -3.06 18.97
N GLY A 567 3.72 -3.32 18.25
CA GLY A 567 3.03 -4.61 18.23
C GLY A 567 3.91 -5.76 17.74
N VAL A 568 4.79 -5.51 16.76
CA VAL A 568 5.83 -6.47 16.33
C VAL A 568 6.88 -6.68 17.42
N GLU A 569 7.22 -5.66 18.19
CA GLU A 569 8.21 -5.75 19.27
C GLU A 569 7.70 -6.49 20.52
N ILE A 570 6.45 -6.26 20.93
CA ILE A 570 5.82 -6.95 22.07
C ILE A 570 5.73 -8.46 21.79
N LYS A 571 5.44 -8.86 20.55
CA LYS A 571 5.42 -10.29 20.16
C LYS A 571 6.79 -10.98 20.20
N LYS A 572 7.90 -10.22 20.13
CA LYS A 572 9.27 -10.75 19.98
C LYS A 572 10.07 -10.79 21.28
N LYS A 573 9.68 -10.04 22.31
CA LYS A 573 10.42 -9.90 23.57
C LYS A 573 9.45 -9.75 24.73
N ARG A 574 9.83 -10.23 25.92
CA ARG A 574 9.12 -9.89 27.17
C ARG A 574 9.07 -8.37 27.36
N MET A 575 8.00 -7.87 27.96
CA MET A 575 7.90 -6.47 28.35
C MET A 575 9.04 -6.08 29.32
N THR A 576 9.57 -4.88 29.17
CA THR A 576 10.66 -4.32 29.99
C THR A 576 10.23 -2.97 30.51
N SER A 577 10.66 -2.55 31.72
CA SER A 577 10.25 -1.27 32.33
C SER A 577 10.32 -0.08 31.37
N ALA A 578 11.44 0.12 30.65
CA ALA A 578 11.57 1.18 29.65
C ALA A 578 10.47 1.17 28.56
N LYS A 579 9.99 -0.01 28.14
CA LYS A 579 8.90 -0.16 27.16
C LYS A 579 7.53 0.12 27.77
N CYS A 580 7.33 -0.27 29.03
CA CYS A 580 6.13 0.13 29.75
C CYS A 580 6.05 1.66 29.82
N ASN A 581 7.14 2.31 30.21
CA ASN A 581 7.27 3.76 30.26
C ASN A 581 7.03 4.40 28.87
N ASP A 582 7.60 3.86 27.79
CA ASP A 582 7.31 4.33 26.42
C ASP A 582 5.81 4.24 26.08
N ILE A 583 5.14 3.13 26.41
CA ILE A 583 3.70 2.91 26.16
C ILE A 583 2.83 3.83 27.01
N ILE A 584 3.22 4.11 28.26
CA ILE A 584 2.56 5.09 29.15
C ILE A 584 2.68 6.49 28.55
N ASN A 585 3.88 6.88 28.10
CA ASN A 585 4.10 8.17 27.45
C ASN A 585 3.32 8.30 26.12
N LEU A 586 3.16 7.21 25.35
CA LEU A 586 2.34 7.18 24.14
C LEU A 586 0.84 7.28 24.43
N LEU A 587 0.34 6.67 25.51
CA LEU A 587 -1.05 6.87 25.97
C LEU A 587 -1.31 8.35 26.26
N LEU A 588 -0.47 8.97 27.08
CA LEU A 588 -0.60 10.37 27.46
C LEU A 588 -0.48 11.31 26.25
N THR A 589 0.46 11.03 25.33
CA THR A 589 0.59 11.78 24.08
C THR A 589 -0.66 11.64 23.21
N GLY A 590 -1.20 10.43 23.06
CA GLY A 590 -2.35 10.19 22.20
C GLY A 590 -3.63 10.86 22.69
N GLN A 591 -3.81 10.91 24.02
CA GLN A 591 -4.91 11.65 24.65
C GLN A 591 -4.75 13.18 24.58
N ALA A 592 -3.51 13.69 24.56
CA ALA A 592 -3.23 15.12 24.43
C ALA A 592 -3.35 15.65 22.99
N HIS A 593 -3.19 14.80 21.97
CA HIS A 593 -3.02 15.19 20.57
C HIS A 593 -3.97 14.46 19.62
N ASN A 594 -5.25 14.36 20.00
CA ASN A 594 -6.35 13.88 19.15
C ASN A 594 -6.09 12.53 18.44
N ALA A 595 -5.37 11.61 19.09
CA ALA A 595 -5.05 10.28 18.57
C ALA A 595 -5.73 9.18 19.43
N PRO A 596 -7.07 9.00 19.27
CA PRO A 596 -7.87 8.12 20.10
C PRO A 596 -7.63 6.63 19.84
N GLN A 597 -7.17 6.24 18.65
CA GLN A 597 -6.88 4.85 18.31
C GLN A 597 -5.60 4.39 19.01
N LEU A 598 -4.57 5.24 19.01
CA LEU A 598 -3.35 5.03 19.78
C LEU A 598 -3.63 4.99 21.28
N ALA A 599 -4.38 5.95 21.82
CA ALA A 599 -4.76 5.95 23.24
C ALA A 599 -5.51 4.66 23.64
N ARG A 600 -6.51 4.24 22.86
CA ARG A 600 -7.26 2.99 23.09
C ARG A 600 -6.37 1.75 22.99
N TRP A 601 -5.45 1.72 22.03
CA TRP A 601 -4.50 0.61 21.88
C TRP A 601 -3.51 0.54 23.04
N CYS A 602 -2.97 1.67 23.49
CA CYS A 602 -2.08 1.72 24.66
C CYS A 602 -2.81 1.24 25.94
N LEU A 603 -4.05 1.69 26.18
CA LEU A 603 -4.87 1.19 27.30
C LEU A 603 -5.04 -0.33 27.24
N TYR A 604 -5.35 -0.88 26.05
CA TYR A 604 -5.46 -2.33 25.85
C TYR A 604 -4.14 -3.08 26.15
N VAL A 605 -2.99 -2.55 25.74
CA VAL A 605 -1.69 -3.17 26.04
C VAL A 605 -1.39 -3.12 27.54
N ILE A 606 -1.72 -2.01 28.22
CA ILE A 606 -1.54 -1.85 29.67
C ILE A 606 -2.46 -2.83 30.44
N THR A 607 -3.74 -2.95 30.08
CA THR A 607 -4.67 -3.86 30.76
C THR A 607 -4.31 -5.32 30.57
N THR A 608 -3.95 -5.72 29.34
CA THR A 608 -3.62 -7.12 29.02
C THR A 608 -2.28 -7.60 29.57
N ASN A 609 -1.38 -6.68 29.93
CA ASN A 609 -0.06 -6.98 30.51
C ASN A 609 0.11 -6.35 31.91
N TYR A 610 -1.00 -6.14 32.63
CA TYR A 610 -1.06 -5.37 33.88
C TYR A 610 0.08 -5.65 34.88
N PRO A 611 0.48 -6.91 35.18
CA PRO A 611 1.55 -7.18 36.15
C PRO A 611 2.93 -6.64 35.75
N ASP A 612 3.25 -6.58 34.44
CA ASP A 612 4.51 -5.98 33.98
C ASP A 612 4.44 -4.43 34.05
N PHE A 613 3.25 -3.82 33.96
CA PHE A 613 3.05 -2.37 34.07
C PHE A 613 2.94 -1.87 35.52
N GLU A 614 2.28 -2.61 36.42
CA GLU A 614 2.16 -2.26 37.84
C GLU A 614 3.53 -2.18 38.54
N ALA A 615 4.51 -2.91 38.03
CA ALA A 615 5.90 -2.90 38.52
C ALA A 615 6.79 -1.79 37.91
N CYS A 616 6.23 -0.84 37.14
CA CYS A 616 6.99 0.21 36.46
C CYS A 616 6.85 1.58 37.11
N ASP A 617 7.95 2.33 37.16
CA ASP A 617 8.05 3.61 37.88
C ASP A 617 7.04 4.66 37.36
N ASP A 618 6.80 4.72 36.04
CA ASP A 618 5.89 5.68 35.42
C ASP A 618 4.39 5.30 35.56
N PHE A 619 4.05 4.17 36.18
CA PHE A 619 2.65 3.71 36.31
C PHE A 619 1.78 4.67 37.12
N ASP A 620 2.39 5.44 38.03
CA ASP A 620 1.71 6.47 38.83
C ASP A 620 1.46 7.78 38.07
N LEU A 621 1.97 7.91 36.83
CA LEU A 621 1.51 8.96 35.90
C LEU A 621 0.08 8.69 35.41
N ILE A 622 -0.36 7.43 35.40
CA ILE A 622 -1.73 7.05 35.03
C ILE A 622 -2.69 7.35 36.19
N LYS A 623 -3.54 8.36 36.00
CA LYS A 623 -4.48 8.87 37.01
C LYS A 623 -5.92 8.93 36.46
N GLY A 624 -6.86 9.25 37.34
CA GLY A 624 -8.26 9.49 36.98
C GLY A 624 -8.92 8.32 36.26
N ASP A 625 -9.66 8.61 35.19
CA ASP A 625 -10.45 7.62 34.46
C ASP A 625 -9.60 6.53 33.81
N ASN A 626 -8.36 6.83 33.38
CA ASN A 626 -7.43 5.82 32.88
C ASN A 626 -7.11 4.77 33.94
N ARG A 627 -6.80 5.20 35.18
CA ARG A 627 -6.45 4.28 36.28
C ARG A 627 -7.67 3.44 36.68
N ARG A 628 -8.88 4.04 36.66
CA ARG A 628 -10.14 3.31 36.91
C ARG A 628 -10.37 2.25 35.83
N HIS A 629 -10.34 2.65 34.56
CA HIS A 629 -10.50 1.75 33.41
C HIS A 629 -9.49 0.59 33.46
N ILE A 630 -8.21 0.87 33.74
CA ILE A 630 -7.18 -0.16 33.85
C ILE A 630 -7.48 -1.15 34.98
N LEU A 631 -7.86 -0.68 36.17
CA LEU A 631 -8.17 -1.56 37.30
C LEU A 631 -9.43 -2.41 37.07
N GLU A 632 -10.42 -1.89 36.34
CA GLU A 632 -11.64 -2.59 35.94
C GLU A 632 -11.40 -3.67 34.86
N HIS A 633 -10.54 -3.38 33.88
CA HIS A 633 -10.33 -4.22 32.68
C HIS A 633 -9.00 -5.00 32.70
N ARG A 634 -8.24 -4.97 33.80
CA ARG A 634 -6.95 -5.65 33.92
C ARG A 634 -7.05 -7.16 33.73
N TRP A 635 -6.01 -7.73 33.13
CA TRP A 635 -5.82 -9.16 33.02
C TRP A 635 -4.58 -9.60 33.80
N PRO A 636 -4.66 -10.66 34.64
CA PRO A 636 -5.86 -11.43 34.98
C PRO A 636 -6.89 -10.63 35.81
N PRO A 637 -8.21 -10.87 35.63
CA PRO A 637 -9.26 -10.19 36.38
C PRO A 637 -9.21 -10.45 37.89
N LEU A 638 -9.71 -9.50 38.68
CA LEU A 638 -9.80 -9.62 40.15
C LEU A 638 -10.69 -10.77 40.64
N SER A 639 -11.72 -11.15 39.87
CA SER A 639 -12.55 -12.32 40.17
C SER A 639 -11.74 -13.61 40.11
N TYR A 640 -11.05 -13.84 39.00
CA TYR A 640 -10.18 -14.99 38.79
C TYR A 640 -9.10 -15.12 39.87
N LEU A 641 -8.46 -14.01 40.27
CA LEU A 641 -7.44 -14.03 41.32
C LEU A 641 -8.00 -14.47 42.68
N LYS A 642 -9.21 -14.03 43.05
CA LYS A 642 -9.90 -14.46 44.28
C LYS A 642 -10.28 -15.93 44.24
N GLU A 643 -10.81 -16.41 43.12
CA GLU A 643 -11.13 -17.83 42.90
C GLU A 643 -9.87 -18.70 42.98
N LEU A 644 -8.76 -18.22 42.42
CA LEU A 644 -7.48 -18.91 42.45
C LEU A 644 -6.90 -18.97 43.86
N GLU A 645 -6.94 -17.88 44.63
CA GLU A 645 -6.55 -17.88 46.05
C GLU A 645 -7.40 -18.85 46.87
N GLU A 646 -8.72 -18.87 46.66
CA GLU A 646 -9.60 -19.80 47.38
C GLU A 646 -9.34 -21.26 46.98
N PHE A 647 -9.06 -21.52 45.70
CA PHE A 647 -8.66 -22.84 45.21
C PHE A 647 -7.34 -23.31 45.84
N LYS A 648 -6.31 -22.46 45.88
CA LYS A 648 -5.03 -22.77 46.53
C LYS A 648 -5.23 -23.06 48.02
N ARG A 649 -6.03 -22.24 48.72
CA ARG A 649 -6.40 -22.43 50.13
C ARG A 649 -7.13 -23.76 50.39
N LYS A 650 -8.04 -24.16 49.49
CA LYS A 650 -8.82 -25.42 49.61
C LYS A 650 -8.00 -26.67 49.28
N THR A 651 -6.97 -26.57 48.43
CA THR A 651 -6.23 -27.72 47.90
C THR A 651 -4.80 -27.88 48.44
N GLY A 652 -4.25 -26.85 49.09
CA GLY A 652 -2.86 -26.83 49.56
C GLY A 652 -1.82 -26.82 48.43
N ARG A 653 -2.24 -26.56 47.18
CA ARG A 653 -1.36 -26.50 46.01
C ARG A 653 -0.97 -25.05 45.74
N THR A 654 0.33 -24.78 45.68
CA THR A 654 0.93 -23.48 45.36
C THR A 654 0.97 -23.20 43.88
#